data_AF-A0A511E103-F1
#
_entry.id   AF-A0A511E103-F1
#
_cell.length_a   1.000
_cell.length_b   1.000
_cell.length_c   1.000
_cell.angle_alpha   90.00
_cell.angle_beta   90.00
_cell.angle_gamma   90.00
#
_symmetry.space_group_name_H-M   'P 1'
#
loop_
_entity.id
_entity.type
_entity.pdbx_description
1 polymer ?
#
loop_
_entity_poly.entity_id
_entity_poly.type
_entity_poly.pdbx_seq_one_letter_code
_entity_poly.pdbx_strand_id
1 'polypeptide(L)'
;MAYENIPNELRSLKQWGLFQKIWQPERNKYTKIPHNALDGGAGRTNDPSTWTDYQTALEALQTYKMDGLAFYFANGYVGLDIDHIGDELEKYAAQDYQQNEVQDVLTMTKSYVEISLSGKGIHAIFKGKIPGDRRRKGNVEMYESGRFFALTGKTIGPYSDRINTPQPQVMKLIYKHYFGESNVIKLPNQAPIRPNDLSVDEIIKRAELSRTGKRFKMFMHGGWEGFYTSHSEADLAFSNDLAFWTGRDFNKMDQIFRKSSLMRPKYDEKHGKTTYGVSLLNKSINETRETFNPQQHPLHKYDLKFLKSKPKKKLPPRSWDDTGNADRFIDVFGNLVKYSYVDKSWYFYNGSYWEMDDQGKAAQFVDMTVDNMKNEKLHVAAGVDPEKAKVAWEKFLKKSRSHAAKQAMISEVQHRVPVLHGQFDQDKTLLNTVNGYIDLTSGILKDHDIKKMFSHQTSVEYTDKIDCPEWDEFLNQIFAGDQELIHYIQKAVGYSVTGSIKEQVMFILYGNGRNGKSIFIDTISDILGTYAKSMQADSIMVRQNKSGANSDIARLESARLVTSSEPNEGVRLDEGLVKQLTGGDKVTARYLYGKEFEFKPQFKLWLATNHKPIIRGTDDGIWRRLMLIPFKVKIPDGQVDKNLKDKLKRESVGILNWIVEGCLLWQREGLNPPISVTRASRQYREEMDVISLFVDDCCEVGDSYRAPAGELFKKYQSWAKDNSEYSMSKQKFSREMKQKFETKKSGSIFYIGLKIKDDPRLGWIK
;
A
#
# COMPACT_ATOMS: atom_id res chain seq x y z
N MET A 1 4.18 -27.20 -38.76
CA MET A 1 4.01 -27.87 -37.44
C MET A 1 4.52 -29.28 -37.59
N ALA A 2 5.00 -29.92 -36.53
CA ALA A 2 5.57 -31.27 -36.56
C ALA A 2 4.75 -32.20 -35.64
N TYR A 3 3.45 -32.30 -35.93
CA TYR A 3 2.46 -32.92 -35.04
C TYR A 3 2.73 -34.40 -34.76
N GLU A 4 3.43 -35.08 -35.67
CA GLU A 4 3.90 -36.46 -35.55
C GLU A 4 4.82 -36.69 -34.35
N ASN A 5 5.51 -35.65 -33.89
CA ASN A 5 6.43 -35.69 -32.75
C ASN A 5 5.73 -35.51 -31.39
N ILE A 6 4.41 -35.30 -31.39
CA ILE A 6 3.64 -35.23 -30.15
C ILE A 6 3.57 -36.65 -29.54
N PRO A 7 3.87 -36.84 -28.24
CA PRO A 7 3.90 -38.14 -27.60
C PRO A 7 2.64 -38.96 -27.85
N ASN A 8 2.81 -40.26 -28.13
CA ASN A 8 1.71 -41.20 -28.33
C ASN A 8 0.68 -41.13 -27.20
N GLU A 9 1.16 -40.93 -25.97
CA GLU A 9 0.30 -40.78 -24.82
C GLU A 9 -0.70 -39.61 -24.96
N LEU A 10 -0.23 -38.42 -25.35
CA LEU A 10 -1.13 -37.27 -25.57
C LEU A 10 -2.05 -37.50 -26.77
N ARG A 11 -1.54 -38.11 -27.85
CA ARG A 11 -2.33 -38.42 -29.05
C ARG A 11 -3.47 -39.39 -28.78
N SER A 12 -3.31 -40.29 -27.80
CA SER A 12 -4.34 -41.26 -27.41
C SER A 12 -5.52 -40.65 -26.62
N LEU A 13 -5.40 -39.41 -26.15
CA LEU A 13 -6.43 -38.75 -25.34
C LEU A 13 -7.51 -38.10 -26.21
N LYS A 14 -8.73 -38.05 -25.68
CA LYS A 14 -9.84 -37.25 -26.25
C LYS A 14 -9.83 -35.82 -25.71
N GLN A 15 -8.70 -35.14 -25.86
CA GLN A 15 -8.44 -33.79 -25.31
C GLN A 15 -7.97 -32.82 -26.40
N TRP A 16 -8.38 -33.07 -27.66
CA TRP A 16 -7.95 -32.29 -28.82
C TRP A 16 -9.07 -31.45 -29.41
N GLY A 17 -8.70 -30.32 -30.00
CA GLY A 17 -9.55 -29.49 -30.86
C GLY A 17 -8.71 -28.60 -31.76
N LEU A 18 -9.30 -27.53 -32.25
CA LEU A 18 -8.66 -26.60 -33.17
C LEU A 18 -8.50 -25.22 -32.52
N PHE A 19 -7.67 -24.35 -33.07
CA PHE A 19 -7.71 -22.93 -32.77
C PHE A 19 -7.51 -22.08 -34.02
N GLN A 20 -8.01 -20.85 -33.96
CA GLN A 20 -7.78 -19.80 -34.96
C GLN A 20 -7.09 -18.60 -34.31
N LYS A 21 -6.12 -18.00 -35.00
CA LYS A 21 -5.47 -16.74 -34.62
C LYS A 21 -6.28 -15.59 -35.19
N ILE A 22 -6.78 -14.73 -34.31
CA ILE A 22 -7.49 -13.51 -34.70
C ILE A 22 -6.73 -12.31 -34.17
N TRP A 23 -6.45 -11.35 -35.04
CA TRP A 23 -5.91 -10.05 -34.66
C TRP A 23 -6.96 -9.26 -33.87
N GLN A 24 -6.59 -8.77 -32.69
CA GLN A 24 -7.46 -7.95 -31.84
C GLN A 24 -6.94 -6.50 -31.86
N PRO A 25 -7.55 -5.58 -32.64
CA PRO A 25 -7.07 -4.20 -32.79
C PRO A 25 -7.01 -3.45 -31.46
N GLU A 26 -8.00 -3.64 -30.58
CA GLU A 26 -8.10 -3.00 -29.27
C GLU A 26 -6.96 -3.38 -28.31
N ARG A 27 -6.34 -4.54 -28.52
CA ARG A 27 -5.29 -5.09 -27.64
C ARG A 27 -3.93 -5.15 -28.31
N ASN A 28 -3.83 -4.70 -29.57
CA ASN A 28 -2.65 -4.77 -30.42
C ASN A 28 -1.93 -6.14 -30.37
N LYS A 29 -2.71 -7.25 -30.37
CA LYS A 29 -2.17 -8.60 -30.25
C LYS A 29 -3.04 -9.66 -30.94
N TYR A 30 -2.41 -10.76 -31.38
CA TYR A 30 -3.13 -11.95 -31.82
C TYR A 30 -3.68 -12.74 -30.63
N THR A 31 -4.94 -13.13 -30.70
CA THR A 31 -5.57 -14.03 -29.72
C THR A 31 -5.89 -15.37 -30.39
N LYS A 32 -5.66 -16.47 -29.66
CA LYS A 32 -5.94 -17.84 -30.13
C LYS A 32 -7.35 -18.21 -29.63
N ILE A 33 -8.31 -18.36 -30.54
CA ILE A 33 -9.69 -18.73 -30.21
C ILE A 33 -9.87 -20.23 -30.46
N PRO A 34 -10.37 -21.01 -29.49
CA PRO A 34 -10.59 -22.44 -29.67
C PRO A 34 -11.81 -22.72 -30.56
N HIS A 35 -11.70 -23.75 -31.40
CA HIS A 35 -12.75 -24.26 -32.28
C HIS A 35 -12.97 -25.75 -32.05
N ASN A 36 -14.22 -26.17 -32.17
CA ASN A 36 -14.63 -27.56 -32.07
C ASN A 36 -14.27 -28.28 -33.37
N ALA A 37 -13.51 -29.37 -33.29
CA ALA A 37 -13.05 -30.11 -34.47
C ALA A 37 -14.14 -30.99 -35.09
N LEU A 38 -15.26 -31.23 -34.39
CA LEU A 38 -16.36 -32.07 -34.89
C LEU A 38 -17.25 -31.31 -35.89
N ASP A 39 -17.53 -30.03 -35.64
CA ASP A 39 -18.48 -29.22 -36.41
C ASP A 39 -17.91 -27.88 -36.92
N GLY A 40 -16.66 -27.54 -36.59
CA GLY A 40 -16.01 -26.28 -36.94
C GLY A 40 -16.47 -25.06 -36.12
N GLY A 41 -17.41 -25.26 -35.19
CA GLY A 41 -17.99 -24.23 -34.33
C GLY A 41 -17.05 -23.78 -33.21
N ALA A 42 -17.59 -23.05 -32.23
CA ALA A 42 -16.82 -22.55 -31.09
C ALA A 42 -16.41 -23.69 -30.14
N GLY A 43 -15.11 -23.83 -29.88
CA GLY A 43 -14.57 -24.77 -28.91
C GLY A 43 -14.64 -24.21 -27.49
N ARG A 44 -14.74 -25.07 -26.47
CA ARG A 44 -14.85 -24.66 -25.07
C ARG A 44 -13.83 -25.37 -24.19
N THR A 45 -12.99 -24.61 -23.49
CA THR A 45 -11.88 -25.16 -22.68
C THR A 45 -12.31 -25.87 -21.40
N ASN A 46 -13.60 -25.83 -21.06
CA ASN A 46 -14.19 -26.43 -19.87
C ASN A 46 -15.31 -27.44 -20.20
N ASP A 47 -15.54 -27.74 -21.48
CA ASP A 47 -16.61 -28.62 -21.95
C ASP A 47 -16.02 -29.74 -22.82
N PRO A 48 -15.78 -30.93 -22.24
CA PRO A 48 -15.22 -32.08 -22.96
C PRO A 48 -16.06 -32.56 -24.13
N SER A 49 -17.34 -32.18 -24.24
CA SER A 49 -18.17 -32.51 -25.40
C SER A 49 -17.71 -31.81 -26.69
N THR A 50 -16.94 -30.72 -26.55
CA THR A 50 -16.35 -29.98 -27.67
C THR A 50 -14.93 -30.46 -28.04
N TRP A 51 -14.43 -31.50 -27.36
CA TRP A 51 -13.12 -32.08 -27.58
C TRP A 51 -13.26 -33.42 -28.32
N THR A 52 -12.22 -33.79 -29.05
CA THR A 52 -12.18 -35.04 -29.81
C THR A 52 -10.82 -35.73 -29.66
N ASP A 53 -10.67 -36.88 -30.31
CA ASP A 53 -9.38 -37.57 -30.44
C ASP A 53 -8.44 -36.83 -31.41
N TYR A 54 -7.15 -37.12 -31.29
CA TYR A 54 -6.11 -36.46 -32.06
C TYR A 54 -6.29 -36.61 -33.58
N GLN A 55 -6.70 -37.79 -34.06
CA GLN A 55 -6.79 -38.06 -35.49
C GLN A 55 -7.94 -37.25 -36.11
N THR A 56 -9.11 -37.25 -35.45
CA THR A 56 -10.25 -36.42 -35.85
C THR A 56 -9.89 -34.93 -35.87
N ALA A 57 -9.17 -34.44 -34.85
CA ALA A 57 -8.72 -33.04 -34.83
C ALA A 57 -7.70 -32.73 -35.95
N LEU A 58 -6.78 -33.65 -36.24
CA LEU A 58 -5.77 -33.49 -37.28
C LEU A 58 -6.40 -33.42 -38.68
N GLU A 59 -7.38 -34.26 -38.97
CA GLU A 59 -8.11 -34.24 -40.25
C GLU A 59 -8.94 -32.96 -40.38
N ALA A 60 -9.63 -32.55 -39.31
CA ALA A 60 -10.47 -31.37 -39.28
C ALA A 60 -9.71 -30.04 -39.48
N LEU A 61 -8.40 -30.00 -39.24
CA LEU A 61 -7.56 -28.82 -39.50
C LEU A 61 -7.67 -28.34 -40.94
N GLN A 62 -7.57 -29.27 -41.89
CA GLN A 62 -7.64 -28.95 -43.32
C GLN A 62 -9.07 -28.64 -43.74
N THR A 63 -10.03 -29.42 -43.23
CA THR A 63 -11.46 -29.27 -43.53
C THR A 63 -11.98 -27.87 -43.16
N TYR A 64 -11.64 -27.39 -41.96
CA TYR A 64 -12.12 -26.10 -41.45
C TYR A 64 -11.11 -24.95 -41.62
N LYS A 65 -9.95 -25.19 -42.23
CA LYS A 65 -8.89 -24.18 -42.47
C LYS A 65 -8.47 -23.43 -41.19
N MET A 66 -8.22 -24.18 -40.12
CA MET A 66 -7.82 -23.64 -38.81
C MET A 66 -6.29 -23.50 -38.70
N ASP A 67 -5.82 -22.66 -37.76
CA ASP A 67 -4.39 -22.32 -37.63
C ASP A 67 -3.55 -23.38 -36.89
N GLY A 68 -4.19 -24.29 -36.16
CA GLY A 68 -3.49 -25.41 -35.53
C GLY A 68 -4.31 -26.17 -34.48
N LEU A 69 -3.67 -27.21 -33.92
CA LEU A 69 -4.26 -28.05 -32.88
C LEU A 69 -4.24 -27.37 -31.51
N ALA A 70 -5.36 -27.50 -30.80
CA ALA A 70 -5.52 -27.15 -29.40
C ALA A 70 -5.51 -28.42 -28.54
N PHE A 71 -4.67 -28.45 -27.50
CA PHE A 71 -4.70 -29.49 -26.47
C PHE A 71 -5.30 -28.91 -25.19
N TYR A 72 -6.38 -29.50 -24.71
CA TYR A 72 -7.12 -29.04 -23.52
C TYR A 72 -6.62 -29.75 -22.27
N PHE A 73 -6.34 -29.00 -21.20
CA PHE A 73 -5.89 -29.58 -19.94
C PHE A 73 -7.06 -30.15 -19.13
N ALA A 74 -6.95 -31.44 -18.81
CA ALA A 74 -7.84 -32.20 -17.95
C ALA A 74 -7.12 -33.47 -17.48
N ASN A 75 -7.78 -34.30 -16.68
CA ASN A 75 -7.35 -35.67 -16.35
C ASN A 75 -5.93 -35.81 -15.78
N GLY A 76 -5.45 -34.79 -15.04
CA GLY A 76 -4.15 -34.84 -14.34
C GLY A 76 -2.94 -34.42 -15.18
N TYR A 77 -3.15 -33.82 -16.36
CA TYR A 77 -2.10 -33.17 -17.14
C TYR A 77 -1.93 -31.70 -16.74
N VAL A 78 -0.69 -31.26 -16.63
CA VAL A 78 -0.29 -29.89 -16.31
C VAL A 78 0.51 -29.33 -17.48
N GLY A 79 0.13 -28.13 -17.92
CA GLY A 79 0.86 -27.33 -18.89
C GLY A 79 1.59 -26.19 -18.20
N LEU A 80 2.89 -26.06 -18.46
CA LEU A 80 3.72 -24.90 -18.11
C LEU A 80 4.04 -24.13 -19.39
N ASP A 81 3.65 -22.87 -19.45
CA ASP A 81 3.93 -21.94 -20.55
C ASP A 81 4.95 -20.90 -20.06
N ILE A 82 6.03 -20.72 -20.81
CA ILE A 82 7.05 -19.71 -20.53
C ILE A 82 7.25 -18.90 -21.80
N ASP A 83 6.77 -17.65 -21.75
CA ASP A 83 6.87 -16.70 -22.85
C ASP A 83 8.14 -15.86 -22.77
N HIS A 84 8.52 -15.22 -23.88
CA HIS A 84 9.60 -14.22 -23.95
C HIS A 84 11.01 -14.72 -23.55
N ILE A 85 11.33 -15.99 -23.81
CA ILE A 85 12.65 -16.61 -23.57
C ILE A 85 13.42 -16.91 -24.87
N GLY A 86 13.29 -16.06 -25.88
CA GLY A 86 13.93 -16.24 -27.20
C GLY A 86 15.45 -16.38 -27.11
N ASP A 87 16.10 -15.49 -26.36
CA ASP A 87 17.55 -15.51 -26.17
C ASP A 87 18.04 -16.81 -25.51
N GLU A 88 17.22 -17.40 -24.64
CA GLU A 88 17.54 -18.65 -23.95
C GLU A 88 17.40 -19.87 -24.86
N LEU A 89 16.43 -19.84 -25.77
CA LEU A 89 16.30 -20.84 -26.83
C LEU A 89 17.53 -20.82 -27.75
N GLU A 90 18.04 -19.64 -28.09
CA GLU A 90 19.26 -19.49 -28.89
C GLU A 90 20.49 -20.04 -28.16
N LYS A 91 20.65 -19.70 -26.87
CA LYS A 91 21.73 -20.27 -26.02
C LYS A 91 21.64 -21.79 -25.93
N TYR A 92 20.44 -22.33 -25.71
CA TYR A 92 20.22 -23.77 -25.65
C TYR A 92 20.61 -24.47 -26.97
N ALA A 93 20.23 -23.89 -28.11
CA ALA A 93 20.60 -24.40 -29.43
C ALA A 93 22.11 -24.36 -29.68
N ALA A 94 22.81 -23.36 -29.13
CA ALA A 94 24.26 -23.25 -29.14
C ALA A 94 24.98 -24.16 -28.12
N GLN A 95 24.25 -25.05 -27.43
CA GLN A 95 24.76 -25.92 -26.37
C GLN A 95 25.31 -25.16 -25.14
N ASP A 96 24.88 -23.91 -24.94
CA ASP A 96 25.15 -23.15 -23.73
C ASP A 96 23.99 -23.33 -22.73
N TYR A 97 24.23 -24.22 -21.77
CA TYR A 97 23.25 -24.62 -20.76
C TYR A 97 23.44 -23.91 -19.41
N GLN A 98 24.40 -22.99 -19.29
CA GLN A 98 24.62 -22.31 -18.02
C GLN A 98 23.50 -21.31 -17.75
N GLN A 99 22.79 -21.51 -16.62
CA GLN A 99 21.67 -20.64 -16.19
C GLN A 99 20.64 -20.45 -17.30
N ASN A 100 20.13 -21.55 -17.84
CA ASN A 100 19.21 -21.57 -18.96
C ASN A 100 17.87 -22.21 -18.55
N GLU A 101 16.78 -21.46 -18.66
CA GLU A 101 15.42 -21.80 -18.30
C GLU A 101 14.89 -23.02 -19.08
N VAL A 102 15.29 -23.18 -20.34
CA VAL A 102 14.93 -24.36 -21.15
C VAL A 102 15.53 -25.62 -20.52
N GLN A 103 16.80 -25.54 -20.13
CA GLN A 103 17.49 -26.66 -19.47
C GLN A 103 16.90 -26.94 -18.08
N ASP A 104 16.52 -25.91 -17.33
CA ASP A 104 15.90 -26.04 -16.01
C ASP A 104 14.54 -26.74 -16.11
N VAL A 105 13.67 -26.34 -17.03
CA VAL A 105 12.39 -27.02 -17.30
C VAL A 105 12.60 -28.48 -17.68
N LEU A 106 13.53 -28.76 -18.59
CA LEU A 106 13.85 -30.13 -19.02
C LEU A 106 14.36 -30.99 -17.86
N THR A 107 15.20 -30.41 -17.00
CA THR A 107 15.80 -31.11 -15.86
C THR A 107 14.78 -31.40 -14.76
N MET A 108 13.92 -30.41 -14.45
CA MET A 108 12.92 -30.54 -13.40
C MET A 108 11.74 -31.42 -13.80
N THR A 109 11.22 -31.26 -15.00
CA THR A 109 10.03 -32.00 -15.46
C THR A 109 10.39 -33.37 -16.06
N LYS A 110 11.55 -33.46 -16.71
CA LYS A 110 11.98 -34.60 -17.54
C LYS A 110 10.89 -35.08 -18.50
N SER A 111 10.08 -34.16 -19.00
CA SER A 111 8.87 -34.48 -19.76
C SER A 111 8.90 -33.80 -21.12
N TYR A 112 7.85 -33.99 -21.90
CA TYR A 112 7.64 -33.33 -23.17
C TYR A 112 7.74 -31.80 -23.05
N VAL A 113 8.61 -31.20 -23.85
CA VAL A 113 8.74 -29.75 -24.02
C VAL A 113 8.78 -29.45 -25.53
N GLU A 114 8.10 -28.39 -25.94
CA GLU A 114 8.08 -27.91 -27.32
C GLU A 114 8.23 -26.38 -27.40
N ILE A 115 8.67 -25.89 -28.56
CA ILE A 115 8.72 -24.46 -28.85
C ILE A 115 7.29 -23.97 -29.11
N SER A 116 6.90 -22.89 -28.44
CA SER A 116 5.56 -22.31 -28.55
C SER A 116 5.33 -21.71 -29.94
N LEU A 117 4.07 -21.45 -30.26
CA LEU A 117 3.66 -20.97 -31.58
C LEU A 117 4.24 -19.59 -31.97
N SER A 118 4.66 -18.78 -31.00
CA SER A 118 5.33 -17.50 -31.24
C SER A 118 6.78 -17.66 -31.69
N GLY A 119 7.39 -18.84 -31.44
CA GLY A 119 8.81 -19.10 -31.61
C GLY A 119 9.70 -18.46 -30.54
N LYS A 120 9.12 -17.75 -29.56
CA LYS A 120 9.85 -17.00 -28.52
C LYS A 120 9.58 -17.53 -27.10
N GLY A 121 9.00 -18.72 -26.98
CA GLY A 121 8.65 -19.34 -25.71
C GLY A 121 8.60 -20.85 -25.82
N ILE A 122 8.32 -21.53 -24.72
CA ILE A 122 8.18 -22.99 -24.65
C ILE A 122 6.90 -23.40 -23.94
N HIS A 123 6.36 -24.55 -24.33
CA HIS A 123 5.37 -25.27 -23.54
C HIS A 123 6.00 -26.56 -23.01
N ALA A 124 5.81 -26.85 -21.72
CA ALA A 124 6.10 -28.15 -21.14
C ALA A 124 4.82 -28.82 -20.65
N ILE A 125 4.66 -30.12 -20.94
CA ILE A 125 3.50 -30.91 -20.51
C ILE A 125 3.99 -32.10 -19.69
N PHE A 126 3.46 -32.24 -18.47
CA PHE A 126 3.75 -33.32 -17.55
C PHE A 126 2.50 -33.68 -16.74
N LYS A 127 2.52 -34.78 -16.00
CA LYS A 127 1.41 -35.18 -15.12
C LYS A 127 1.61 -34.65 -13.71
N GLY A 128 0.54 -34.23 -13.06
CA GLY A 128 0.59 -33.82 -11.67
C GLY A 128 -0.64 -33.04 -11.22
N LYS A 129 -0.50 -32.43 -10.06
CA LYS A 129 -1.48 -31.47 -9.51
C LYS A 129 -0.74 -30.24 -9.03
N ILE A 130 -1.23 -29.07 -9.41
CA ILE A 130 -0.61 -27.80 -9.04
C ILE A 130 -0.79 -27.59 -7.52
N PRO A 131 0.29 -27.43 -6.74
CA PRO A 131 0.21 -27.47 -5.27
C PRO A 131 -0.29 -26.16 -4.62
N GLY A 132 -0.31 -25.04 -5.34
CA GLY A 132 -0.82 -23.75 -4.85
C GLY A 132 -1.90 -23.15 -5.75
N ASP A 133 -2.32 -21.91 -5.47
CA ASP A 133 -3.46 -21.25 -6.15
C ASP A 133 -3.05 -20.26 -7.26
N ARG A 134 -1.78 -19.81 -7.26
CA ARG A 134 -1.27 -18.90 -8.30
C ARG A 134 -1.10 -19.67 -9.61
N ARG A 135 -1.55 -19.10 -10.72
CA ARG A 135 -1.45 -19.71 -12.06
C ARG A 135 -0.57 -18.91 -13.03
N ARG A 136 -0.22 -17.68 -12.67
CA ARG A 136 0.60 -16.77 -13.48
C ARG A 136 1.49 -15.89 -12.61
N LYS A 137 2.74 -15.67 -13.04
CA LYS A 137 3.68 -14.70 -12.48
C LYS A 137 4.66 -14.29 -13.57
N GLY A 138 4.69 -13.00 -13.91
CA GLY A 138 5.53 -12.50 -15.00
C GLY A 138 5.16 -13.17 -16.34
N ASN A 139 6.18 -13.74 -17.00
CA ASN A 139 6.11 -14.45 -18.27
C ASN A 139 5.81 -15.97 -18.13
N VAL A 140 5.56 -16.47 -16.92
CA VAL A 140 5.30 -17.89 -16.66
C VAL A 140 3.83 -18.12 -16.28
N GLU A 141 3.19 -19.08 -16.95
CA GLU A 141 1.83 -19.56 -16.67
C GLU A 141 1.80 -21.07 -16.45
N MET A 142 0.95 -21.56 -15.54
CA MET A 142 0.79 -23.00 -15.28
C MET A 142 -0.68 -23.36 -15.11
N TYR A 143 -1.15 -24.37 -15.85
CA TYR A 143 -2.55 -24.78 -15.89
C TYR A 143 -2.73 -26.29 -15.80
N GLU A 144 -3.71 -26.74 -15.00
CA GLU A 144 -4.13 -28.14 -14.92
C GLU A 144 -5.56 -28.36 -15.44
N SER A 145 -6.30 -27.27 -15.70
CA SER A 145 -7.67 -27.30 -16.23
C SER A 145 -8.10 -25.93 -16.79
N GLY A 146 -9.18 -25.90 -17.59
CA GLY A 146 -9.88 -24.68 -18.00
C GLY A 146 -9.17 -23.82 -19.05
N ARG A 147 -8.01 -24.28 -19.55
CA ARG A 147 -7.21 -23.66 -20.61
C ARG A 147 -6.79 -24.71 -21.64
N PHE A 148 -6.35 -24.25 -22.80
CA PHE A 148 -5.74 -25.07 -23.83
C PHE A 148 -4.37 -24.49 -24.22
N PHE A 149 -3.46 -25.35 -24.65
CA PHE A 149 -2.24 -24.92 -25.35
C PHE A 149 -2.35 -25.20 -26.84
N ALA A 150 -1.87 -24.26 -27.64
CA ALA A 150 -1.72 -24.41 -29.07
C ALA A 150 -0.42 -25.17 -29.34
N LEU A 151 -0.52 -26.48 -29.53
CA LEU A 151 0.68 -27.32 -29.66
C LEU A 151 1.27 -27.19 -31.06
N THR A 152 2.59 -27.31 -31.14
CA THR A 152 3.33 -27.17 -32.41
C THR A 152 3.99 -28.47 -32.86
N GLY A 153 4.27 -29.37 -31.92
CA GLY A 153 5.05 -30.58 -32.14
C GLY A 153 6.55 -30.31 -32.34
N LYS A 154 7.02 -29.07 -32.24
CA LYS A 154 8.44 -28.72 -32.37
C LYS A 154 9.16 -28.99 -31.06
N THR A 155 9.51 -30.25 -30.82
CA THR A 155 10.06 -30.72 -29.55
C THR A 155 11.46 -30.20 -29.27
N ILE A 156 11.78 -30.02 -27.99
CA ILE A 156 13.10 -29.64 -27.50
C ILE A 156 13.56 -30.59 -26.39
N GLY A 157 14.85 -30.93 -26.39
CA GLY A 157 15.46 -31.80 -25.38
C GLY A 157 15.21 -33.31 -25.57
N PRO A 158 15.79 -34.14 -24.68
CA PRO A 158 15.88 -35.60 -24.87
C PRO A 158 14.62 -36.38 -24.45
N TYR A 159 13.60 -35.71 -23.91
CA TYR A 159 12.38 -36.35 -23.38
C TYR A 159 11.16 -36.16 -24.29
N SER A 160 11.38 -35.93 -25.58
CA SER A 160 10.35 -35.60 -26.57
C SER A 160 9.30 -36.69 -26.79
N ASP A 161 9.58 -37.93 -26.40
CA ASP A 161 8.75 -39.12 -26.64
C ASP A 161 7.80 -39.47 -25.48
N ARG A 162 7.89 -38.78 -24.33
CA ARG A 162 7.23 -39.22 -23.09
C ARG A 162 6.59 -38.09 -22.29
N ILE A 163 5.56 -38.45 -21.52
CA ILE A 163 4.98 -37.59 -20.48
C ILE A 163 5.35 -38.17 -19.12
N ASN A 164 6.17 -37.43 -18.37
CA ASN A 164 6.58 -37.85 -17.03
C ASN A 164 5.63 -37.34 -15.96
N THR A 165 5.64 -38.02 -14.82
CA THR A 165 4.94 -37.60 -13.59
C THR A 165 6.01 -37.21 -12.56
N PRO A 166 6.38 -35.91 -12.44
CA PRO A 166 7.30 -35.48 -11.42
C PRO A 166 6.83 -35.91 -10.03
N GLN A 167 7.75 -36.38 -9.19
CA GLN A 167 7.41 -36.75 -7.81
C GLN A 167 6.78 -35.55 -7.09
N PRO A 168 5.85 -35.75 -6.12
CA PRO A 168 5.19 -34.64 -5.44
C PRO A 168 6.13 -33.59 -4.83
N GLN A 169 7.32 -34.00 -4.39
CA GLN A 169 8.36 -33.08 -3.90
C GLN A 169 8.94 -32.23 -5.03
N VAL A 170 9.24 -32.83 -6.19
CA VAL A 170 9.70 -32.12 -7.38
C VAL A 170 8.62 -31.19 -7.92
N MET A 171 7.35 -31.60 -7.90
CA MET A 171 6.23 -30.73 -8.28
C MET A 171 6.14 -29.48 -7.39
N LYS A 172 6.38 -29.62 -6.08
CA LYS A 172 6.47 -28.48 -5.17
C LYS A 172 7.68 -27.59 -5.47
N LEU A 173 8.83 -28.18 -5.84
CA LEU A 173 10.02 -27.41 -6.23
C LEU A 173 9.81 -26.63 -7.52
N ILE A 174 9.24 -27.26 -8.56
CA ILE A 174 8.86 -26.59 -9.82
C ILE A 174 7.93 -25.42 -9.50
N TYR A 175 6.86 -25.65 -8.74
CA TYR A 175 5.91 -24.61 -8.38
C TYR A 175 6.56 -23.49 -7.55
N LYS A 176 7.42 -23.83 -6.57
CA LYS A 176 8.14 -22.86 -5.75
C LYS A 176 9.14 -22.03 -6.57
N HIS A 177 9.85 -22.66 -7.50
CA HIS A 177 10.82 -22.00 -8.37
C HIS A 177 10.16 -20.88 -9.18
N TYR A 178 9.03 -21.17 -9.83
CA TYR A 178 8.32 -20.17 -10.62
C TYR A 178 7.47 -19.22 -9.76
N PHE A 179 6.65 -19.72 -8.85
CA PHE A 179 5.60 -18.94 -8.17
C PHE A 179 5.93 -18.53 -6.73
N GLY A 180 7.01 -19.03 -6.13
CA GLY A 180 7.40 -18.78 -4.74
C GLY A 180 6.66 -19.64 -3.71
N GLU A 181 6.94 -19.42 -2.42
CA GLU A 181 6.19 -20.07 -1.33
C GLU A 181 4.81 -19.43 -1.19
N SER A 182 3.78 -20.20 -1.54
CA SER A 182 2.41 -19.87 -1.18
C SER A 182 2.22 -20.20 0.31
N ASN A 183 2.19 -19.19 1.18
CA ASN A 183 1.72 -19.30 2.57
C ASN A 183 0.22 -19.61 2.62
N VAL A 184 -0.17 -20.77 2.09
CA VAL A 184 -1.54 -21.27 2.21
C VAL A 184 -1.61 -22.10 3.47
N ILE A 185 -1.97 -21.44 4.57
CA ILE A 185 -2.49 -22.13 5.75
C ILE A 185 -3.82 -22.76 5.32
N LYS A 186 -3.86 -24.09 5.13
CA LYS A 186 -5.13 -24.81 5.14
C LYS A 186 -5.64 -24.84 6.57
N LEU A 187 -6.57 -23.94 6.89
CA LEU A 187 -7.38 -24.07 8.10
C LEU A 187 -8.61 -24.94 7.81
N PRO A 188 -8.96 -25.90 8.67
CA PRO A 188 -10.29 -26.47 8.68
C PRO A 188 -11.24 -25.41 9.27
N ASN A 189 -12.29 -25.02 8.54
CA ASN A 189 -13.31 -24.16 9.14
C ASN A 189 -14.70 -24.53 8.62
N GLN A 190 -15.34 -25.49 9.30
CA GLN A 190 -16.79 -25.54 9.35
C GLN A 190 -17.23 -24.59 10.46
N ALA A 191 -17.38 -23.30 10.15
CA ALA A 191 -18.09 -22.41 11.06
C ALA A 191 -19.58 -22.80 11.04
N PRO A 192 -20.22 -23.01 12.20
CA PRO A 192 -21.62 -23.44 12.24
C PRO A 192 -22.53 -22.36 11.64
N ILE A 193 -23.48 -22.79 10.80
CA ILE A 193 -24.58 -21.95 10.29
C ILE A 193 -25.32 -21.38 11.50
N ARG A 194 -25.50 -20.06 11.55
CA ARG A 194 -26.23 -19.41 12.65
C ARG A 194 -27.66 -19.14 12.17
N PRO A 195 -28.69 -19.69 12.83
CA PRO A 195 -30.07 -19.43 12.43
C PRO A 195 -30.37 -17.94 12.56
N ASN A 196 -30.85 -17.35 11.48
CA ASN A 196 -31.36 -15.98 11.42
C ASN A 196 -32.89 -16.07 11.36
N ASP A 197 -33.61 -15.63 12.39
CA ASP A 197 -35.07 -15.79 12.48
C ASP A 197 -35.87 -14.69 11.74
N LEU A 198 -35.21 -13.74 11.07
CA LEU A 198 -35.90 -12.65 10.36
C LEU A 198 -36.48 -13.12 9.01
N SER A 199 -37.57 -12.46 8.59
CA SER A 199 -38.11 -12.64 7.24
C SER A 199 -37.18 -12.03 6.18
N VAL A 200 -37.27 -12.52 4.94
CA VAL A 200 -36.48 -12.01 3.81
C VAL A 200 -36.67 -10.50 3.61
N ASP A 201 -37.91 -10.02 3.70
CA ASP A 201 -38.21 -8.60 3.47
C ASP A 201 -37.67 -7.73 4.62
N GLU A 202 -37.63 -8.25 5.84
CA GLU A 202 -37.03 -7.56 6.97
C GLU A 202 -35.50 -7.51 6.87
N ILE A 203 -34.87 -8.57 6.35
CA ILE A 203 -33.42 -8.60 6.05
C ILE A 203 -33.09 -7.55 4.99
N ILE A 204 -33.83 -7.49 3.88
CA ILE A 204 -33.64 -6.50 2.81
C ILE A 204 -33.77 -5.08 3.38
N LYS A 205 -34.85 -4.79 4.10
CA LYS A 205 -35.08 -3.47 4.69
C LYS A 205 -33.95 -3.04 5.65
N ARG A 206 -33.45 -3.95 6.49
CA ARG A 206 -32.34 -3.67 7.41
C ARG A 206 -31.01 -3.50 6.67
N ALA A 207 -30.76 -4.30 5.64
CA ALA A 207 -29.55 -4.20 4.83
C ALA A 207 -29.48 -2.87 4.07
N GLU A 208 -30.60 -2.43 3.50
CA GLU A 208 -30.73 -1.13 2.81
C GLU A 208 -30.56 0.10 3.70
N LEU A 209 -30.93 -0.02 4.99
CA LEU A 209 -30.80 1.05 5.98
C LEU A 209 -29.42 1.07 6.68
N SER A 210 -28.54 0.12 6.37
CA SER A 210 -27.24 -0.03 7.01
C SER A 210 -26.17 0.96 6.48
N ARG A 211 -25.00 1.00 7.12
CA ARG A 211 -23.84 1.81 6.66
C ARG A 211 -23.40 1.47 5.23
N THR A 212 -23.53 0.20 4.82
CA THR A 212 -23.29 -0.28 3.45
C THR A 212 -24.56 -0.31 2.60
N GLY A 213 -25.69 0.20 3.12
CA GLY A 213 -27.00 0.10 2.50
C GLY A 213 -27.13 0.80 1.16
N LYS A 214 -26.30 1.81 0.86
CA LYS A 214 -26.22 2.39 -0.49
C LYS A 214 -25.77 1.36 -1.54
N ARG A 215 -24.77 0.52 -1.21
CA ARG A 215 -24.29 -0.57 -2.06
C ARG A 215 -25.33 -1.67 -2.18
N PHE A 216 -25.97 -2.02 -1.05
CA PHE A 216 -27.04 -3.02 -1.05
C PHE A 216 -28.25 -2.59 -1.89
N LYS A 217 -28.67 -1.32 -1.80
CA LYS A 217 -29.73 -0.74 -2.64
C LYS A 217 -29.38 -0.75 -4.12
N MET A 218 -28.13 -0.44 -4.45
CA MET A 218 -27.63 -0.48 -5.83
C MET A 218 -27.72 -1.89 -6.43
N PHE A 219 -27.38 -2.93 -5.68
CA PHE A 219 -27.56 -4.31 -6.14
C PHE A 219 -29.03 -4.77 -6.19
N MET A 220 -29.87 -4.26 -5.30
CA MET A 220 -31.29 -4.60 -5.30
C MET A 220 -32.07 -3.90 -6.41
N HIS A 221 -31.80 -2.63 -6.67
CA HIS A 221 -32.63 -1.75 -7.52
C HIS A 221 -31.95 -1.31 -8.82
N GLY A 222 -30.66 -1.58 -9.02
CA GLY A 222 -29.90 -1.21 -10.22
C GLY A 222 -28.90 -0.07 -10.00
N GLY A 223 -28.03 0.17 -10.99
CA GLY A 223 -26.97 1.19 -10.94
C GLY A 223 -25.59 0.66 -10.51
N TRP A 224 -25.41 -0.66 -10.53
CA TRP A 224 -24.13 -1.33 -10.23
C TRP A 224 -23.16 -1.26 -11.42
N GLU A 225 -23.67 -1.00 -12.63
CA GLU A 225 -22.94 -0.90 -13.90
C GLU A 225 -21.87 0.21 -13.87
N GLY A 226 -22.07 1.25 -13.04
CA GLY A 226 -21.12 2.35 -12.85
C GLY A 226 -19.97 2.05 -11.89
N PHE A 227 -20.00 0.91 -11.18
CA PHE A 227 -19.06 0.59 -10.08
C PHE A 227 -18.36 -0.77 -10.23
N TYR A 228 -18.85 -1.67 -11.08
CA TYR A 228 -18.27 -3.00 -11.30
C TYR A 228 -17.98 -3.22 -12.78
N THR A 229 -16.84 -3.85 -13.07
CA THR A 229 -16.38 -4.05 -14.45
C THR A 229 -17.10 -5.21 -15.15
N SER A 230 -17.67 -6.13 -14.38
CA SER A 230 -18.48 -7.22 -14.94
C SER A 230 -19.65 -7.63 -14.04
N HIS A 231 -20.68 -8.17 -14.67
CA HIS A 231 -21.84 -8.73 -13.98
C HIS A 231 -21.46 -9.83 -12.96
N SER A 232 -20.48 -10.68 -13.28
CA SER A 232 -20.10 -11.80 -12.40
C SER A 232 -19.31 -11.32 -11.18
N GLU A 233 -18.63 -10.19 -11.30
CA GLU A 233 -17.97 -9.50 -10.19
C GLU A 233 -19.01 -8.87 -9.25
N ALA A 234 -20.03 -8.21 -9.80
CA ALA A 234 -21.17 -7.69 -9.04
C ALA A 234 -21.97 -8.80 -8.33
N ASP A 235 -22.18 -9.94 -9.01
CA ASP A 235 -22.81 -11.12 -8.41
C ASP A 235 -22.04 -11.61 -7.17
N LEU A 236 -20.71 -11.69 -7.27
CA LEU A 236 -19.85 -12.14 -6.16
C LEU A 236 -19.87 -11.14 -5.00
N ALA A 237 -19.74 -9.85 -5.29
CA ALA A 237 -19.82 -8.80 -4.28
C ALA A 237 -21.17 -8.83 -3.55
N PHE A 238 -22.27 -8.99 -4.28
CA PHE A 238 -23.60 -9.07 -3.69
C PHE A 238 -23.81 -10.38 -2.91
N SER A 239 -23.34 -11.52 -3.41
CA SER A 239 -23.45 -12.81 -2.70
C SER A 239 -22.67 -12.84 -1.37
N ASN A 240 -21.56 -12.10 -1.26
CA ASN A 240 -20.84 -11.90 0.02
C ASN A 240 -21.65 -11.02 0.98
N ASP A 241 -22.29 -9.95 0.49
CA ASP A 241 -23.21 -9.14 1.30
C ASP A 241 -24.40 -10.00 1.80
N LEU A 242 -24.95 -10.88 0.95
CA LEU A 242 -26.02 -11.79 1.33
C LEU A 242 -25.57 -12.82 2.37
N ALA A 243 -24.37 -13.41 2.23
CA ALA A 243 -23.82 -14.35 3.20
C ALA A 243 -23.67 -13.72 4.59
N PHE A 244 -23.28 -12.44 4.63
CA PHE A 244 -23.31 -11.65 5.86
C PHE A 244 -24.75 -11.48 6.37
N TRP A 245 -25.65 -10.84 5.63
CA TRP A 245 -26.98 -10.43 6.10
C TRP A 245 -27.93 -11.58 6.45
N THR A 246 -27.76 -12.75 5.83
CA THR A 246 -28.65 -13.91 6.01
C THR A 246 -28.16 -14.90 7.05
N GLY A 247 -26.99 -14.70 7.66
CA GLY A 247 -26.45 -15.71 8.58
C GLY A 247 -25.85 -16.94 7.88
N ARG A 248 -25.52 -16.83 6.58
CA ARG A 248 -25.17 -17.94 5.68
C ARG A 248 -26.32 -18.93 5.43
N ASP A 249 -27.56 -18.48 5.59
CA ASP A 249 -28.73 -19.26 5.21
C ASP A 249 -28.88 -19.24 3.68
N PHE A 250 -28.49 -20.35 3.06
CA PHE A 250 -28.53 -20.53 1.61
C PHE A 250 -29.90 -20.20 1.02
N ASN A 251 -31.00 -20.61 1.66
CA ASN A 251 -32.35 -20.42 1.13
C ASN A 251 -32.73 -18.94 1.13
N LYS A 252 -32.35 -18.20 2.17
CA LYS A 252 -32.60 -16.74 2.23
C LYS A 252 -31.72 -15.97 1.26
N MET A 253 -30.47 -16.41 1.09
CA MET A 253 -29.56 -15.82 0.10
C MET A 253 -30.13 -15.96 -1.32
N ASP A 254 -30.58 -17.16 -1.69
CA ASP A 254 -31.17 -17.43 -3.01
C ASP A 254 -32.45 -16.61 -3.22
N GLN A 255 -33.35 -16.54 -2.23
CA GLN A 255 -34.58 -15.74 -2.31
C GLN A 255 -34.32 -14.24 -2.47
N ILE A 256 -33.30 -13.68 -1.79
CA ILE A 256 -32.96 -12.26 -1.95
C ILE A 256 -32.28 -12.02 -3.30
N PHE A 257 -31.37 -12.89 -3.72
CA PHE A 257 -30.67 -12.75 -5.00
C PHE A 257 -31.66 -12.72 -6.16
N ARG A 258 -32.66 -13.60 -6.15
CA ARG A 258 -33.72 -13.65 -7.17
C ARG A 258 -34.61 -12.40 -7.21
N LYS A 259 -34.67 -11.63 -6.11
CA LYS A 259 -35.40 -10.35 -6.03
C LYS A 259 -34.53 -9.15 -6.44
N SER A 260 -33.25 -9.34 -6.73
CA SER A 260 -32.30 -8.27 -7.05
C SER A 260 -32.25 -7.94 -8.53
N SER A 261 -31.72 -6.76 -8.88
CA SER A 261 -31.51 -6.35 -10.27
C SER A 261 -30.40 -7.15 -10.98
N LEU A 262 -29.62 -7.94 -10.24
CA LEU A 262 -28.56 -8.81 -10.77
C LEU A 262 -29.08 -10.17 -11.27
N MET A 263 -30.33 -10.53 -10.95
CA MET A 263 -30.93 -11.80 -11.35
C MET A 263 -31.07 -11.90 -12.87
N ARG A 264 -30.62 -13.03 -13.45
CA ARG A 264 -30.68 -13.32 -14.88
C ARG A 264 -30.64 -14.83 -15.15
N PRO A 265 -30.95 -15.31 -16.38
CA PRO A 265 -30.97 -16.75 -16.70
C PRO A 265 -29.69 -17.50 -16.29
N LYS A 266 -28.53 -16.85 -16.40
CA LYS A 266 -27.22 -17.38 -15.95
C LYS A 266 -27.22 -17.88 -14.51
N TYR A 267 -28.03 -17.30 -13.62
CA TYR A 267 -28.08 -17.71 -12.23
C TYR A 267 -28.51 -19.18 -12.06
N ASP A 268 -29.43 -19.63 -12.92
CA ASP A 268 -29.96 -21.00 -12.92
C ASP A 268 -29.25 -21.92 -13.94
N GLU A 269 -28.27 -21.40 -14.69
CA GLU A 269 -27.48 -22.20 -15.62
C GLU A 269 -26.61 -23.23 -14.87
N LYS A 270 -26.58 -24.46 -15.41
CA LYS A 270 -25.85 -25.58 -14.82
C LYS A 270 -24.35 -25.42 -15.05
N HIS A 271 -23.59 -25.28 -13.97
CA HIS A 271 -22.13 -25.16 -13.98
C HIS A 271 -21.53 -26.30 -13.16
N GLY A 272 -21.06 -27.34 -13.85
CA GLY A 272 -20.55 -28.56 -13.21
C GLY A 272 -21.67 -29.37 -12.54
N LYS A 273 -21.54 -29.65 -11.24
CA LYS A 273 -22.50 -30.45 -10.46
C LYS A 273 -23.67 -29.65 -9.86
N THR A 274 -23.62 -28.32 -9.92
CA THR A 274 -24.65 -27.40 -9.38
C THR A 274 -24.99 -26.31 -10.40
N THR A 275 -25.87 -25.36 -10.07
CA THR A 275 -26.04 -24.14 -10.88
C THR A 275 -24.97 -23.10 -10.54
N TYR A 276 -24.76 -22.12 -11.41
CA TYR A 276 -23.88 -20.97 -11.14
C TYR A 276 -24.27 -20.25 -9.86
N GLY A 277 -25.56 -19.97 -9.65
CA GLY A 277 -26.08 -19.35 -8.43
C GLY A 277 -25.80 -20.17 -7.18
N VAL A 278 -26.04 -21.50 -7.23
CA VAL A 278 -25.73 -22.40 -6.11
C VAL A 278 -24.23 -22.41 -5.80
N SER A 279 -23.37 -22.44 -6.81
CA SER A 279 -21.91 -22.41 -6.62
C SER A 279 -21.44 -21.06 -6.05
N LEU A 280 -22.04 -19.96 -6.50
CA LEU A 280 -21.75 -18.60 -6.06
C LEU A 280 -22.09 -18.42 -4.58
N LEU A 281 -23.31 -18.78 -4.17
CA LEU A 281 -23.75 -18.64 -2.79
C LEU A 281 -22.95 -19.55 -1.85
N ASN A 282 -22.67 -20.80 -2.25
CA ASN A 282 -21.84 -21.71 -1.45
C ASN A 282 -20.41 -21.22 -1.30
N LYS A 283 -19.85 -20.58 -2.33
CA LYS A 283 -18.54 -19.93 -2.25
C LYS A 283 -18.57 -18.81 -1.20
N SER A 284 -19.55 -17.92 -1.25
CA SER A 284 -19.70 -16.85 -0.27
C SER A 284 -19.97 -17.35 1.15
N ILE A 285 -20.74 -18.42 1.33
CA ILE A 285 -20.97 -19.05 2.65
C ILE A 285 -19.66 -19.54 3.27
N ASN A 286 -18.76 -20.10 2.45
CA ASN A 286 -17.49 -20.64 2.90
C ASN A 286 -16.43 -19.56 3.13
N GLU A 287 -16.40 -18.52 2.30
CA GLU A 287 -15.41 -17.44 2.36
C GLU A 287 -15.77 -16.36 3.39
N THR A 288 -17.06 -16.12 3.62
CA THR A 288 -17.54 -15.12 4.57
C THR A 288 -17.28 -15.59 5.99
N ARG A 289 -16.55 -14.81 6.80
CA ARG A 289 -16.23 -15.19 8.19
C ARG A 289 -17.20 -14.61 9.22
N GLU A 290 -17.70 -13.40 8.99
CA GLU A 290 -18.67 -12.73 9.87
C GLU A 290 -20.09 -12.76 9.31
N THR A 291 -21.10 -12.84 10.18
CA THR A 291 -22.50 -12.88 9.78
C THR A 291 -23.34 -11.92 10.61
N PHE A 292 -24.30 -11.26 9.97
CA PHE A 292 -25.32 -10.45 10.61
C PHE A 292 -26.11 -11.28 11.63
N ASN A 293 -26.25 -10.74 12.83
CA ASN A 293 -27.08 -11.31 13.87
C ASN A 293 -28.31 -10.38 14.08
N PRO A 294 -29.55 -10.86 13.88
CA PRO A 294 -30.79 -10.10 14.09
C PRO A 294 -30.94 -9.44 15.46
N GLN A 295 -30.31 -10.03 16.48
CA GLN A 295 -30.28 -9.53 17.86
C GLN A 295 -29.28 -8.37 18.03
N GLN A 296 -28.52 -8.03 16.98
CA GLN A 296 -27.70 -6.83 16.89
C GLN A 296 -28.44 -5.76 16.06
N HIS A 297 -28.94 -4.74 16.76
CA HIS A 297 -29.61 -3.57 16.16
C HIS A 297 -28.68 -2.72 15.27
N PRO A 298 -29.20 -1.82 14.41
CA PRO A 298 -28.42 -1.10 13.40
C PRO A 298 -27.25 -0.31 14.00
N LEU A 299 -26.12 -0.33 13.28
CA LEU A 299 -24.89 0.39 13.58
C LEU A 299 -25.14 1.90 13.53
N HIS A 300 -25.36 2.51 14.70
CA HIS A 300 -25.07 3.94 14.86
C HIS A 300 -23.56 4.15 14.75
N LYS A 301 -23.17 5.33 14.27
CA LYS A 301 -21.81 5.80 13.92
C LYS A 301 -20.74 5.64 15.02
N TYR A 302 -21.07 5.08 16.17
CA TYR A 302 -20.17 4.68 17.26
C TYR A 302 -20.79 3.46 17.95
N ASP A 303 -20.27 2.25 17.71
CA ASP A 303 -20.86 1.02 18.24
C ASP A 303 -19.90 0.32 19.22
N LEU A 304 -20.19 0.46 20.51
CA LEU A 304 -19.49 -0.19 21.62
C LEU A 304 -19.84 -1.69 21.75
N LYS A 305 -20.28 -2.33 20.67
CA LYS A 305 -20.83 -3.70 20.67
C LYS A 305 -19.83 -4.81 20.95
N PHE A 306 -18.53 -4.55 20.85
CA PHE A 306 -17.49 -5.50 21.25
C PHE A 306 -17.49 -5.78 22.77
N LEU A 307 -18.26 -5.02 23.57
CA LEU A 307 -18.52 -5.28 25.00
C LEU A 307 -19.46 -6.47 25.26
N LYS A 308 -20.23 -6.94 24.27
CA LYS A 308 -21.38 -7.82 24.53
C LYS A 308 -21.12 -9.33 24.52
N SER A 309 -19.88 -9.80 24.40
CA SER A 309 -19.60 -11.24 24.30
C SER A 309 -18.52 -11.81 25.20
N LYS A 310 -18.11 -11.12 26.28
CA LYS A 310 -17.36 -11.81 27.33
C LYS A 310 -18.34 -12.57 28.24
N PRO A 311 -18.08 -13.85 28.58
CA PRO A 311 -18.83 -14.52 29.63
C PRO A 311 -18.81 -13.61 30.86
N LYS A 312 -19.96 -13.43 31.54
CA LYS A 312 -20.05 -12.64 32.77
C LYS A 312 -19.03 -13.20 33.77
N LYS A 313 -17.83 -12.61 33.83
CA LYS A 313 -16.93 -12.79 34.96
C LYS A 313 -17.79 -12.45 36.18
N LYS A 314 -17.85 -13.34 37.16
CA LYS A 314 -18.46 -12.99 38.46
C LYS A 314 -17.59 -11.88 39.03
N LEU A 315 -18.02 -10.64 38.85
CA LEU A 315 -17.37 -9.48 39.42
C LEU A 315 -17.69 -9.46 40.92
N PRO A 316 -16.71 -9.15 41.79
CA PRO A 316 -16.99 -8.99 43.21
C PRO A 316 -18.00 -7.85 43.44
N PRO A 317 -18.76 -7.89 44.54
CA PRO A 317 -19.61 -6.76 44.93
C PRO A 317 -18.78 -5.47 45.01
N ARG A 318 -19.26 -4.39 44.38
CA ARG A 318 -18.58 -3.10 44.38
C ARG A 318 -19.08 -2.23 45.53
N SER A 319 -18.19 -1.44 46.12
CA SER A 319 -18.54 -0.46 47.14
C SER A 319 -19.57 0.55 46.64
N TRP A 320 -20.31 1.17 47.57
CA TRP A 320 -21.35 2.16 47.29
C TRP A 320 -20.80 3.58 47.45
N ASP A 321 -19.72 3.86 46.73
CA ASP A 321 -18.98 5.11 46.73
C ASP A 321 -18.40 5.40 45.33
N ASP A 322 -17.64 6.49 45.21
CA ASP A 322 -17.06 6.92 43.93
C ASP A 322 -15.99 5.94 43.43
N THR A 323 -15.25 5.29 44.34
CA THR A 323 -14.29 4.20 44.03
C THR A 323 -14.99 3.01 43.39
N GLY A 324 -16.13 2.58 43.95
CA GLY A 324 -16.93 1.49 43.43
C GLY A 324 -17.61 1.85 42.12
N ASN A 325 -17.96 3.12 41.91
CA ASN A 325 -18.43 3.65 40.64
C ASN A 325 -17.33 3.60 39.55
N ALA A 326 -16.09 3.93 39.89
CA ALA A 326 -14.95 3.78 38.99
C ALA A 326 -14.65 2.30 38.69
N ASP A 327 -14.76 1.40 39.67
CA ASP A 327 -14.65 -0.05 39.45
C ASP A 327 -15.67 -0.56 38.43
N ARG A 328 -16.95 -0.15 38.57
CA ARG A 328 -18.03 -0.49 37.63
C ARG A 328 -17.71 -0.02 36.22
N PHE A 329 -17.14 1.18 36.10
CA PHE A 329 -16.68 1.71 34.82
C PHE A 329 -15.55 0.84 34.24
N ILE A 330 -14.52 0.53 35.03
CA ILE A 330 -13.35 -0.26 34.59
C ILE A 330 -13.74 -1.67 34.14
N ASP A 331 -14.68 -2.30 34.85
CA ASP A 331 -15.16 -3.65 34.54
C ASP A 331 -15.72 -3.77 33.11
N VAL A 332 -16.33 -2.70 32.62
CA VAL A 332 -16.90 -2.63 31.28
C VAL A 332 -15.89 -2.00 30.32
N PHE A 333 -15.47 -0.77 30.59
CA PHE A 333 -14.79 0.09 29.63
C PHE A 333 -13.27 0.18 29.83
N GLY A 334 -12.70 -0.38 30.90
CA GLY A 334 -11.30 -0.15 31.27
C GLY A 334 -10.25 -0.56 30.22
N ASN A 335 -10.58 -1.52 29.34
CA ASN A 335 -9.70 -1.91 28.24
C ASN A 335 -9.83 -1.04 26.98
N LEU A 336 -10.74 -0.08 26.99
CA LEU A 336 -11.18 0.69 25.81
C LEU A 336 -10.98 2.17 25.96
N VAL A 337 -10.56 2.60 27.15
CA VAL A 337 -10.24 3.99 27.41
C VAL A 337 -8.82 4.08 27.94
N LYS A 338 -8.20 5.20 27.63
CA LYS A 338 -6.92 5.63 28.18
C LYS A 338 -7.00 7.13 28.47
N TYR A 339 -6.19 7.59 29.40
CA TYR A 339 -6.08 9.00 29.73
C TYR A 339 -4.63 9.47 29.69
N SER A 340 -4.37 10.53 28.92
CA SER A 340 -3.06 11.17 28.85
C SER A 340 -3.03 12.37 29.79
N TYR A 341 -2.20 12.31 30.82
CA TYR A 341 -1.94 13.44 31.71
C TYR A 341 -1.11 14.55 31.03
N VAL A 342 -0.40 14.21 29.96
CA VAL A 342 0.38 15.17 29.16
C VAL A 342 -0.57 16.03 28.32
N ASP A 343 -1.52 15.39 27.63
CA ASP A 343 -2.50 16.07 26.77
C ASP A 343 -3.71 16.59 27.52
N LYS A 344 -3.91 16.12 28.76
CA LYS A 344 -5.15 16.28 29.52
C LYS A 344 -6.38 15.82 28.72
N SER A 345 -6.22 14.73 27.97
CA SER A 345 -7.20 14.25 27.01
C SER A 345 -7.43 12.75 27.16
N TRP A 346 -8.67 12.32 26.91
CA TRP A 346 -9.04 10.91 26.84
C TRP A 346 -8.77 10.35 25.46
N TYR A 347 -8.50 9.06 25.40
CA TYR A 347 -8.45 8.27 24.19
C TYR A 347 -9.38 7.08 24.36
N PHE A 348 -10.08 6.69 23.30
CA PHE A 348 -10.91 5.49 23.31
C PHE A 348 -10.60 4.60 22.10
N TYR A 349 -10.75 3.30 22.28
CA TYR A 349 -10.57 2.34 21.21
C TYR A 349 -11.84 2.25 20.37
N ASN A 350 -11.76 2.62 19.10
CA ASN A 350 -12.93 2.68 18.20
C ASN A 350 -13.20 1.36 17.45
N GLY A 351 -12.47 0.28 17.78
CA GLY A 351 -12.53 -1.01 17.10
C GLY A 351 -11.39 -1.24 16.10
N SER A 352 -10.60 -0.21 15.80
CA SER A 352 -9.40 -0.29 14.97
C SER A 352 -8.19 0.34 15.67
N TYR A 353 -8.31 1.60 16.08
CA TYR A 353 -7.22 2.37 16.70
C TYR A 353 -7.72 3.18 17.91
N TRP A 354 -6.77 3.74 18.66
CA TRP A 354 -7.01 4.64 19.78
C TRP A 354 -7.20 6.06 19.26
N GLU A 355 -8.43 6.53 19.35
CA GLU A 355 -8.86 7.84 18.88
C GLU A 355 -8.93 8.81 20.05
N MET A 356 -8.43 10.03 19.86
CA MET A 356 -8.54 11.09 20.85
C MET A 356 -10.01 11.49 21.02
N ASP A 357 -10.46 11.65 22.25
CA ASP A 357 -11.85 11.99 22.55
C ASP A 357 -12.11 13.50 22.39
N ASP A 358 -12.61 13.88 21.22
CA ASP A 358 -13.06 15.23 20.90
C ASP A 358 -14.58 15.42 21.04
N GLN A 359 -15.31 14.35 21.40
CA GLN A 359 -16.78 14.29 21.40
C GLN A 359 -17.38 13.96 22.77
N GLY A 360 -16.57 13.83 23.81
CA GLY A 360 -17.00 13.50 25.16
C GLY A 360 -17.45 12.04 25.33
N LYS A 361 -16.81 11.10 24.62
CA LYS A 361 -17.04 9.65 24.73
C LYS A 361 -16.80 9.13 26.14
N ALA A 362 -15.79 9.61 26.84
CA ALA A 362 -15.54 9.24 28.23
C ALA A 362 -16.76 9.57 29.12
N ALA A 363 -17.38 10.73 28.91
CA ALA A 363 -18.60 11.12 29.62
C ALA A 363 -19.80 10.24 29.23
N GLN A 364 -19.94 9.87 27.96
CA GLN A 364 -20.97 8.93 27.51
C GLN A 364 -20.81 7.55 28.19
N PHE A 365 -19.58 7.04 28.36
CA PHE A 365 -19.34 5.76 29.04
C PHE A 365 -19.66 5.83 30.54
N VAL A 366 -19.47 6.98 31.17
CA VAL A 366 -19.90 7.23 32.56
C VAL A 366 -21.43 7.18 32.66
N ASP A 367 -22.14 7.84 31.75
CA ASP A 367 -23.61 7.79 31.71
C ASP A 367 -24.11 6.35 31.53
N MET A 368 -23.50 5.59 30.61
CA MET A 368 -23.81 4.17 30.42
C MET A 368 -23.50 3.31 31.64
N THR A 369 -22.44 3.63 32.38
CA THR A 369 -22.08 2.94 33.63
C THR A 369 -23.15 3.16 34.69
N VAL A 370 -23.54 4.42 34.90
CA VAL A 370 -24.58 4.78 35.88
C VAL A 370 -25.94 4.17 35.51
N ASP A 371 -26.34 4.24 34.24
CA ASP A 371 -27.61 3.68 33.77
C ASP A 371 -27.67 2.15 33.91
N ASN A 372 -26.53 1.45 33.85
CA ASN A 372 -26.46 0.01 34.01
C ASN A 372 -26.54 -0.45 35.48
N MET A 373 -26.30 0.43 36.46
CA MET A 373 -26.35 0.06 37.89
C MET A 373 -27.73 -0.43 38.33
N LYS A 374 -28.81 -0.01 37.66
CA LYS A 374 -30.17 -0.50 37.93
C LYS A 374 -30.33 -2.02 37.70
N ASN A 375 -29.44 -2.61 36.91
CA ASN A 375 -29.44 -4.04 36.60
C ASN A 375 -28.53 -4.86 37.53
N GLU A 376 -27.84 -4.21 38.47
CA GLU A 376 -26.96 -4.87 39.44
C GLU A 376 -27.79 -5.56 40.52
N LYS A 377 -27.43 -6.80 40.85
CA LYS A 377 -28.09 -7.54 41.94
C LYS A 377 -27.61 -6.97 43.27
N LEU A 378 -28.56 -6.54 44.10
CA LEU A 378 -28.28 -6.10 45.47
C LEU A 378 -27.70 -7.26 46.29
N HIS A 379 -26.46 -7.10 46.76
CA HIS A 379 -25.83 -8.03 47.68
C HIS A 379 -25.97 -7.51 49.11
N VAL A 380 -26.75 -8.19 49.94
CA VAL A 380 -26.98 -7.83 51.35
C VAL A 380 -26.05 -8.67 52.22
N ALA A 381 -25.23 -8.03 53.06
CA ALA A 381 -24.35 -8.72 54.00
C ALA A 381 -25.17 -9.47 55.06
N ALA A 382 -24.65 -10.60 55.56
CA ALA A 382 -25.30 -11.37 56.62
C ALA A 382 -25.52 -10.51 57.87
N GLY A 383 -26.75 -10.47 58.39
CA GLY A 383 -27.12 -9.67 59.57
C GLY A 383 -27.63 -8.25 59.26
N VAL A 384 -27.68 -7.83 57.99
CA VAL A 384 -28.26 -6.54 57.58
C VAL A 384 -29.72 -6.74 57.15
N ASP A 385 -30.60 -5.85 57.63
CA ASP A 385 -32.01 -5.79 57.23
C ASP A 385 -32.13 -5.54 55.71
N PRO A 386 -32.73 -6.48 54.94
CA PRO A 386 -32.87 -6.36 53.49
C PRO A 386 -33.61 -5.10 53.03
N GLU A 387 -34.59 -4.62 53.80
CA GLU A 387 -35.39 -3.45 53.42
C GLU A 387 -34.58 -2.17 53.58
N LYS A 388 -33.80 -2.06 54.68
CA LYS A 388 -32.86 -0.95 54.87
C LYS A 388 -31.77 -0.93 53.80
N ALA A 389 -31.26 -2.09 53.40
CA ALA A 389 -30.27 -2.21 52.34
C ALA A 389 -30.83 -1.75 50.98
N LYS A 390 -32.09 -2.08 50.67
CA LYS A 390 -32.77 -1.65 49.44
C LYS A 390 -32.95 -0.13 49.39
N VAL A 391 -33.43 0.49 50.47
CA VAL A 391 -33.58 1.96 50.54
C VAL A 391 -32.23 2.67 50.40
N ALA A 392 -31.18 2.15 51.04
CA ALA A 392 -29.83 2.71 50.93
C ALA A 392 -29.27 2.59 49.49
N TRP A 393 -29.54 1.47 48.82
CA TRP A 393 -29.18 1.26 47.41
C TRP A 393 -29.88 2.23 46.47
N GLU A 394 -31.19 2.45 46.63
CA GLU A 394 -31.94 3.41 45.82
C GLU A 394 -31.42 4.85 46.00
N LYS A 395 -31.07 5.22 47.24
CA LYS A 395 -30.42 6.52 47.52
C LYS A 395 -29.07 6.63 46.83
N PHE A 396 -28.25 5.57 46.85
CA PHE A 396 -26.96 5.53 46.17
C PHE A 396 -27.09 5.63 44.65
N LEU A 397 -28.04 4.92 44.03
CA LEU A 397 -28.35 5.03 42.60
C LEU A 397 -28.72 6.47 42.22
N LYS A 398 -29.58 7.13 43.01
CA LYS A 398 -29.96 8.52 42.80
C LYS A 398 -28.76 9.47 42.92
N LYS A 399 -27.91 9.29 43.94
CA LYS A 399 -26.69 10.09 44.13
C LYS A 399 -25.72 9.94 42.96
N SER A 400 -25.52 8.72 42.46
CA SER A 400 -24.60 8.41 41.36
C SER A 400 -24.98 9.07 40.03
N ARG A 401 -26.24 9.50 39.86
CA ARG A 401 -26.70 10.26 38.68
C ARG A 401 -26.36 11.75 38.73
N SER A 402 -25.95 12.28 39.88
CA SER A 402 -25.60 13.69 40.03
C SER A 402 -24.34 14.05 39.24
N HIS A 403 -24.22 15.32 38.81
CA HIS A 403 -23.03 15.80 38.11
C HIS A 403 -21.75 15.60 38.95
N ALA A 404 -21.82 15.90 40.25
CA ALA A 404 -20.69 15.75 41.17
C ALA A 404 -20.18 14.30 41.22
N ALA A 405 -21.07 13.32 41.34
CA ALA A 405 -20.69 11.90 41.36
C ALA A 405 -20.10 11.42 40.03
N LYS A 406 -20.63 11.89 38.89
CA LYS A 406 -20.09 11.58 37.57
C LYS A 406 -18.69 12.16 37.37
N GLN A 407 -18.44 13.39 37.82
CA GLN A 407 -17.10 14.00 37.76
C GLN A 407 -16.10 13.30 38.69
N ALA A 408 -16.53 12.91 39.90
CA ALA A 408 -15.71 12.11 40.82
C ALA A 408 -15.32 10.78 40.18
N MET A 409 -16.28 10.06 39.55
CA MET A 409 -16.00 8.82 38.83
C MET A 409 -14.98 9.03 37.70
N ILE A 410 -15.13 10.08 36.87
CA ILE A 410 -14.16 10.40 35.81
C ILE A 410 -12.75 10.58 36.38
N SER A 411 -12.63 11.39 37.44
CA SER A 411 -11.36 11.67 38.10
C SER A 411 -10.71 10.39 38.66
N GLU A 412 -11.51 9.51 39.26
CA GLU A 412 -11.07 8.21 39.77
C GLU A 412 -10.62 7.25 38.65
N VAL A 413 -11.23 7.30 37.47
CA VAL A 413 -10.84 6.43 36.35
C VAL A 413 -9.51 6.89 35.72
N GLN A 414 -9.22 8.19 35.67
CA GLN A 414 -8.03 8.73 34.99
C GLN A 414 -6.72 8.04 35.40
N HIS A 415 -6.50 7.88 36.71
CA HIS A 415 -5.26 7.31 37.25
C HIS A 415 -5.18 5.78 37.12
N ARG A 416 -6.29 5.13 36.74
CA ARG A 416 -6.39 3.67 36.54
C ARG A 416 -6.13 3.25 35.10
N VAL A 417 -6.29 4.18 34.14
CA VAL A 417 -6.03 3.93 32.72
C VAL A 417 -5.03 4.93 32.09
N PRO A 418 -3.89 5.23 32.75
CA PRO A 418 -2.94 6.19 32.20
C PRO A 418 -2.31 5.69 30.91
N VAL A 419 -1.97 6.62 30.02
CA VAL A 419 -1.17 6.38 28.81
C VAL A 419 -0.19 7.51 28.56
N LEU A 420 0.95 7.18 27.96
CA LEU A 420 1.94 8.14 27.45
C LEU A 420 2.02 8.06 25.92
N HIS A 421 2.39 9.16 25.26
CA HIS A 421 2.56 9.22 23.80
C HIS A 421 3.41 8.07 23.24
N GLY A 422 4.57 7.79 23.87
CA GLY A 422 5.46 6.71 23.44
C GLY A 422 4.93 5.28 23.62
N GLN A 423 3.71 5.11 24.14
CA GLN A 423 3.01 3.81 24.16
C GLN A 423 2.15 3.57 22.93
N PHE A 424 1.83 4.62 22.16
CA PHE A 424 1.17 4.48 20.87
C PHE A 424 2.19 4.21 19.76
N ASP A 425 1.76 3.46 18.75
CA ASP A 425 2.49 3.22 17.49
C ASP A 425 3.95 2.77 17.70
N GLN A 426 4.21 1.96 18.74
CA GLN A 426 5.56 1.52 19.11
C GLN A 426 6.24 0.73 18.00
N ASP A 427 5.47 -0.09 17.28
CA ASP A 427 6.00 -0.88 16.18
C ASP A 427 6.03 -0.04 14.90
N LYS A 428 7.27 0.31 14.52
CA LYS A 428 7.56 1.14 13.35
C LYS A 428 7.36 0.41 12.02
N THR A 429 7.13 -0.90 12.06
CA THR A 429 6.94 -1.74 10.89
C THR A 429 5.50 -2.17 10.69
N LEU A 430 4.57 -1.69 11.51
CA LEU A 430 3.15 -1.94 11.34
C LEU A 430 2.44 -0.71 10.75
N LEU A 431 1.52 -0.97 9.83
CA LEU A 431 0.66 0.04 9.22
C LEU A 431 -0.80 -0.36 9.44
N ASN A 432 -1.54 0.43 10.21
CA ASN A 432 -2.94 0.15 10.47
C ASN A 432 -3.84 0.64 9.33
N THR A 433 -4.79 -0.19 8.89
CA THR A 433 -5.70 0.08 7.76
C THR A 433 -7.16 -0.17 8.12
N VAL A 434 -8.09 0.10 7.21
CA VAL A 434 -9.54 -0.06 7.49
C VAL A 434 -9.90 -1.49 7.88
N ASN A 435 -9.31 -2.49 7.22
CA ASN A 435 -9.65 -3.92 7.35
C ASN A 435 -8.66 -4.74 8.21
N GLY A 436 -7.67 -4.10 8.84
CA GLY A 436 -6.70 -4.78 9.70
C GLY A 436 -5.42 -3.96 9.86
N TYR A 437 -4.32 -4.59 10.22
CA TYR A 437 -2.99 -3.96 10.14
C TYR A 437 -2.03 -4.80 9.31
N ILE A 438 -1.17 -4.14 8.55
CA ILE A 438 -0.18 -4.75 7.68
C ILE A 438 1.14 -4.84 8.43
N ASP A 439 1.76 -6.01 8.38
CA ASP A 439 3.14 -6.21 8.74
C ASP A 439 4.03 -5.81 7.55
N LEU A 440 4.59 -4.60 7.57
CA LEU A 440 5.35 -4.05 6.43
C LEU A 440 6.64 -4.82 6.13
N THR A 441 7.09 -5.73 7.01
CA THR A 441 8.23 -6.60 6.72
C THR A 441 7.89 -7.75 5.78
N SER A 442 6.59 -8.10 5.71
CA SER A 442 6.09 -9.26 4.94
C SER A 442 4.99 -8.91 3.95
N GLY A 443 4.33 -7.75 4.10
CA GLY A 443 3.13 -7.37 3.35
C GLY A 443 1.87 -8.08 3.83
N ILE A 444 1.92 -8.84 4.92
CA ILE A 444 0.79 -9.66 5.37
C ILE A 444 -0.19 -8.82 6.19
N LEU A 445 -1.47 -8.85 5.79
CA LEU A 445 -2.58 -8.28 6.54
C LEU A 445 -2.97 -9.20 7.71
N LYS A 446 -3.12 -8.61 8.89
CA LYS A 446 -3.59 -9.27 10.12
C LYS A 446 -4.82 -8.54 10.66
N ASP A 447 -5.67 -9.25 11.39
CA ASP A 447 -6.84 -8.66 12.05
C ASP A 447 -6.42 -7.61 13.09
N HIS A 448 -7.28 -6.62 13.32
CA HIS A 448 -7.06 -5.58 14.33
C HIS A 448 -6.74 -6.17 15.70
N ASP A 449 -5.70 -5.64 16.35
CA ASP A 449 -5.30 -6.03 17.70
C ASP A 449 -5.11 -4.77 18.56
N ILE A 450 -6.03 -4.58 19.50
CA ILE A 450 -6.02 -3.47 20.47
C ILE A 450 -4.69 -3.36 21.23
N LYS A 451 -3.95 -4.47 21.40
CA LYS A 451 -2.66 -4.48 22.10
C LYS A 451 -1.54 -3.82 21.29
N LYS A 452 -1.70 -3.64 19.98
CA LYS A 452 -0.74 -2.94 19.12
C LYS A 452 -0.74 -1.43 19.34
N MET A 453 -1.74 -0.89 20.04
CA MET A 453 -1.79 0.52 20.45
C MET A 453 -1.64 1.49 19.26
N PHE A 454 -2.25 1.19 18.11
CA PHE A 454 -2.28 2.13 16.99
C PHE A 454 -3.03 3.39 17.39
N SER A 455 -2.52 4.58 17.06
CA SER A 455 -3.25 5.85 17.18
C SER A 455 -3.63 6.46 15.82
N HIS A 456 -3.27 5.76 14.74
CA HIS A 456 -3.46 6.19 13.36
C HIS A 456 -4.01 5.06 12.49
N GLN A 457 -4.58 5.44 11.33
CA GLN A 457 -5.13 4.54 10.33
C GLN A 457 -5.04 5.16 8.93
N THR A 458 -4.84 4.33 7.90
CA THR A 458 -5.06 4.72 6.50
C THR A 458 -6.55 5.02 6.24
N SER A 459 -6.85 5.77 5.19
CA SER A 459 -8.25 6.09 4.83
C SER A 459 -8.96 4.96 4.08
N VAL A 460 -8.19 3.98 3.58
CA VAL A 460 -8.67 2.87 2.75
C VAL A 460 -8.24 1.51 3.29
N GLU A 461 -8.93 0.46 2.84
CA GLU A 461 -8.56 -0.92 3.13
C GLU A 461 -7.37 -1.39 2.27
N TYR A 462 -6.72 -2.47 2.71
CA TYR A 462 -5.61 -3.09 1.99
C TYR A 462 -6.01 -4.44 1.41
N THR A 463 -5.62 -4.68 0.17
CA THR A 463 -5.71 -5.99 -0.50
C THR A 463 -4.61 -6.10 -1.54
N ASP A 464 -4.04 -7.30 -1.67
CA ASP A 464 -3.00 -7.65 -2.65
C ASP A 464 -3.58 -8.08 -4.01
N LYS A 465 -4.89 -7.87 -4.21
CA LYS A 465 -5.66 -8.40 -5.36
C LYS A 465 -6.16 -7.33 -6.33
N ILE A 466 -5.93 -6.06 -6.03
CA ILE A 466 -6.43 -4.94 -6.82
C ILE A 466 -5.24 -4.18 -7.40
N ASP A 467 -5.25 -4.00 -8.71
CA ASP A 467 -4.26 -3.22 -9.45
C ASP A 467 -4.69 -1.74 -9.52
N CYS A 468 -3.78 -0.86 -9.96
CA CYS A 468 -4.02 0.58 -10.12
C CYS A 468 -3.49 1.11 -11.47
N PRO A 469 -4.10 0.71 -12.61
CA PRO A 469 -3.62 1.09 -13.93
C PRO A 469 -3.66 2.60 -14.23
N GLU A 470 -4.65 3.36 -13.74
CA GLU A 470 -4.68 4.82 -13.91
C GLU A 470 -3.56 5.50 -13.11
N TRP A 471 -3.21 4.96 -11.94
CA TRP A 471 -2.04 5.41 -11.18
C TRP A 471 -0.74 5.15 -11.94
N ASP A 472 -0.57 3.97 -12.53
CA ASP A 472 0.62 3.64 -13.31
C ASP A 472 0.72 4.52 -14.56
N GLU A 473 -0.38 4.77 -15.27
CA GLU A 473 -0.42 5.69 -16.41
C GLU A 473 -0.09 7.13 -15.99
N PHE A 474 -0.64 7.59 -14.87
CA PHE A 474 -0.34 8.89 -14.29
C PHE A 474 1.17 9.05 -13.98
N LEU A 475 1.78 8.06 -13.34
CA LEU A 475 3.23 8.07 -13.04
C LEU A 475 4.06 8.09 -14.33
N ASN A 476 3.70 7.26 -15.31
CA ASN A 476 4.34 7.27 -16.63
C ASN A 476 4.24 8.64 -17.32
N GLN A 477 3.09 9.30 -17.22
CA GLN A 477 2.88 10.62 -17.80
C GLN A 477 3.77 11.69 -17.14
N ILE A 478 3.76 11.80 -15.80
CA ILE A 478 4.48 12.87 -15.09
C ILE A 478 6.00 12.68 -15.10
N PHE A 479 6.47 11.45 -15.27
CA PHE A 479 7.90 11.10 -15.36
C PHE A 479 8.37 10.75 -16.78
N ALA A 480 7.55 11.02 -17.81
CA ALA A 480 7.87 10.76 -19.22
C ALA A 480 8.36 9.32 -19.50
N GLY A 481 7.78 8.34 -18.81
CA GLY A 481 8.11 6.92 -18.94
C GLY A 481 9.44 6.48 -18.33
N ASP A 482 10.11 7.34 -17.53
CA ASP A 482 11.35 6.99 -16.80
C ASP A 482 11.07 5.93 -15.72
N GLN A 483 11.20 4.64 -16.09
CA GLN A 483 10.89 3.51 -15.22
C GLN A 483 11.81 3.43 -13.99
N GLU A 484 13.08 3.83 -14.13
CA GLU A 484 14.02 3.85 -12.99
C GLU A 484 13.58 4.88 -11.95
N LEU A 485 13.14 6.06 -12.41
CA LEU A 485 12.60 7.09 -11.53
C LEU A 485 11.29 6.66 -10.87
N ILE A 486 10.37 6.03 -11.61
CA ILE A 486 9.10 5.50 -11.08
C ILE A 486 9.38 4.45 -10.00
N HIS A 487 10.29 3.49 -10.28
CA HIS A 487 10.69 2.46 -9.31
C HIS A 487 11.32 3.06 -8.04
N TYR A 488 12.18 4.07 -8.20
CA TYR A 488 12.73 4.82 -7.07
C TYR A 488 11.65 5.54 -6.26
N ILE A 489 10.68 6.16 -6.92
CA ILE A 489 9.56 6.85 -6.27
C ILE A 489 8.70 5.87 -5.49
N GLN A 490 8.42 4.69 -6.04
CA GLN A 490 7.71 3.63 -5.34
C GLN A 490 8.41 3.24 -4.04
N LYS A 491 9.74 3.03 -4.11
CA LYS A 491 10.57 2.77 -2.92
C LYS A 491 10.56 3.93 -1.92
N ALA A 492 10.64 5.17 -2.38
CA ALA A 492 10.62 6.37 -1.53
C ALA A 492 9.28 6.52 -0.78
N VAL A 493 8.16 6.29 -1.46
CA VAL A 493 6.82 6.34 -0.87
C VAL A 493 6.61 5.15 0.08
N GLY A 494 7.03 3.95 -0.31
CA GLY A 494 6.96 2.76 0.54
C GLY A 494 7.87 2.83 1.78
N TYR A 495 9.04 3.45 1.67
CA TYR A 495 9.85 3.81 2.83
C TYR A 495 9.10 4.79 3.73
N SER A 496 8.35 5.73 3.14
CA SER A 496 7.64 6.78 3.86
C SER A 496 6.53 6.25 4.77
N VAL A 497 5.93 5.09 4.51
CA VAL A 497 4.91 4.50 5.40
C VAL A 497 5.47 3.84 6.65
N THR A 498 6.76 3.54 6.70
CA THR A 498 7.42 2.98 7.89
C THR A 498 7.74 4.06 8.93
N GLY A 499 8.00 3.69 10.17
CA GLY A 499 8.62 4.57 11.17
C GLY A 499 10.15 4.65 11.09
N SER A 500 10.74 4.06 10.05
CA SER A 500 12.18 4.06 9.85
C SER A 500 12.66 5.42 9.36
N ILE A 501 13.83 5.80 9.88
CA ILE A 501 14.61 7.01 9.57
C ILE A 501 16.01 6.65 9.03
N LYS A 502 16.24 5.37 8.70
CA LYS A 502 17.56 4.82 8.38
C LYS A 502 18.26 5.56 7.24
N GLU A 503 17.50 6.01 6.24
CA GLU A 503 18.04 6.73 5.08
C GLU A 503 18.44 8.18 5.39
N GLN A 504 17.85 8.77 6.45
CA GLN A 504 18.06 10.18 6.81
C GLN A 504 17.82 11.18 5.66
N VAL A 505 16.82 10.94 4.81
CA VAL A 505 16.53 11.79 3.65
C VAL A 505 15.23 12.60 3.78
N MET A 506 15.18 13.68 3.02
CA MET A 506 14.06 14.53 2.68
C MET A 506 13.93 14.55 1.15
N PHE A 507 12.70 14.44 0.67
CA PHE A 507 12.38 14.44 -0.76
C PHE A 507 11.92 15.82 -1.19
N ILE A 508 12.52 16.36 -2.26
CA ILE A 508 12.15 17.65 -2.84
C ILE A 508 11.62 17.40 -4.24
N LEU A 509 10.31 17.59 -4.43
CA LEU A 509 9.66 17.52 -5.74
C LEU A 509 9.81 18.88 -6.43
N TYR A 510 10.65 18.94 -7.45
CA TYR A 510 10.99 20.18 -8.14
C TYR A 510 10.56 20.18 -9.59
N GLY A 511 9.89 21.23 -10.02
CA GLY A 511 9.65 21.50 -11.44
C GLY A 511 8.64 22.61 -11.67
N ASN A 512 8.64 23.20 -12.86
CA ASN A 512 7.85 24.39 -13.17
C ASN A 512 6.37 24.02 -13.38
N GLY A 513 5.51 24.28 -12.39
CA GLY A 513 4.03 24.26 -12.39
C GLY A 513 3.26 23.51 -13.49
N ARG A 514 2.17 22.80 -13.10
CA ARG A 514 1.34 21.95 -13.99
C ARG A 514 2.06 20.69 -14.48
N ASN A 515 2.66 20.00 -13.53
CA ASN A 515 3.45 18.79 -13.73
C ASN A 515 3.00 17.61 -12.85
N GLY A 516 1.82 17.71 -12.20
CA GLY A 516 1.26 16.62 -11.41
C GLY A 516 1.80 16.47 -9.97
N LYS A 517 2.77 17.29 -9.54
CA LYS A 517 3.36 17.25 -8.17
C LYS A 517 2.30 17.24 -7.05
N SER A 518 1.36 18.18 -7.11
CA SER A 518 0.31 18.30 -6.09
C SER A 518 -0.64 17.11 -6.10
N ILE A 519 -1.05 16.64 -7.30
CA ILE A 519 -1.93 15.47 -7.41
C ILE A 519 -1.25 14.23 -6.85
N PHE A 520 0.04 14.03 -7.16
CA PHE A 520 0.83 12.92 -6.64
C PHE A 520 0.89 12.92 -5.10
N ILE A 521 1.30 14.04 -4.49
CA ILE A 521 1.48 14.11 -3.04
C ILE A 521 0.14 14.07 -2.29
N ASP A 522 -0.91 14.71 -2.85
CA ASP A 522 -2.25 14.71 -2.27
C ASP A 522 -2.85 13.31 -2.28
N THR A 523 -2.71 12.57 -3.39
CA THR A 523 -3.26 11.21 -3.52
C THR A 523 -2.65 10.29 -2.45
N ILE A 524 -1.33 10.32 -2.28
CA ILE A 524 -0.65 9.52 -1.25
C ILE A 524 -1.06 9.97 0.15
N SER A 525 -1.13 11.28 0.40
CA SER A 525 -1.54 11.81 1.71
C SER A 525 -2.97 11.40 2.07
N ASP A 526 -3.89 11.50 1.11
CA ASP A 526 -5.29 11.10 1.26
C ASP A 526 -5.39 9.61 1.60
N ILE A 527 -4.63 8.74 0.92
CA ILE A 527 -4.60 7.28 1.17
C ILE A 527 -4.04 6.96 2.56
N LEU A 528 -2.94 7.61 2.95
CA LEU A 528 -2.31 7.37 4.26
C LEU A 528 -3.13 7.91 5.44
N GLY A 529 -4.17 8.72 5.17
CA GLY A 529 -5.11 9.16 6.19
C GLY A 529 -4.41 9.87 7.34
N THR A 530 -4.63 9.42 8.58
CA THR A 530 -4.08 10.10 9.76
C THR A 530 -2.57 9.92 9.93
N TYR A 531 -1.93 9.04 9.15
CA TYR A 531 -0.46 8.91 9.11
C TYR A 531 0.21 10.03 8.31
N ALA A 532 -0.53 10.75 7.46
CA ALA A 532 -0.05 11.90 6.73
C ALA A 532 -0.43 13.20 7.47
N LYS A 533 0.55 14.11 7.62
CA LYS A 533 0.33 15.44 8.19
C LYS A 533 0.97 16.50 7.30
N SER A 534 0.47 17.72 7.37
CA SER A 534 1.04 18.87 6.66
C SER A 534 1.76 19.82 7.61
N MET A 535 2.82 20.47 7.14
CA MET A 535 3.47 21.59 7.82
C MET A 535 3.58 22.81 6.91
N GLN A 536 3.74 23.99 7.50
CA GLN A 536 4.13 25.19 6.76
C GLN A 536 5.60 25.12 6.34
N ALA A 537 5.91 25.56 5.12
CA ALA A 537 7.29 25.64 4.64
C ALA A 537 8.20 26.42 5.60
N ASP A 538 7.70 27.54 6.12
CA ASP A 538 8.41 28.42 7.06
C ASP A 538 8.81 27.74 8.38
N SER A 539 8.25 26.56 8.69
CA SER A 539 8.62 25.76 9.85
C SER A 539 9.97 25.08 9.71
N ILE A 540 10.49 24.90 8.49
CA ILE A 540 11.83 24.34 8.22
C ILE A 540 12.81 25.37 7.64
N MET A 541 12.41 26.65 7.62
CA MET A 541 13.22 27.76 7.11
C MET A 541 13.88 28.57 8.24
N VAL A 542 14.96 29.27 7.92
CA VAL A 542 15.65 30.16 8.86
C VAL A 542 14.74 31.34 9.21
N ARG A 543 14.26 31.39 10.45
CA ARG A 543 13.46 32.51 10.97
C ARG A 543 14.35 33.63 11.49
N GLN A 544 13.97 34.88 11.23
CA GLN A 544 14.68 36.06 11.76
C GLN A 544 14.45 36.26 13.26
N ASN A 545 13.32 35.80 13.81
CA ASN A 545 12.99 35.84 15.24
C ASN A 545 12.82 34.42 15.81
N LYS A 546 13.68 34.02 16.75
CA LYS A 546 13.74 32.68 17.35
C LYS A 546 12.71 32.41 18.47
N SER A 547 11.83 33.35 18.80
CA SER A 547 10.97 33.29 20.01
C SER A 547 9.59 32.64 19.82
N GLY A 548 9.27 32.12 18.62
CA GLY A 548 7.97 31.50 18.34
C GLY A 548 7.89 30.05 18.84
N ALA A 549 6.72 29.64 19.35
CA ALA A 549 6.43 28.24 19.64
C ALA A 549 6.48 27.38 18.36
N ASN A 550 7.16 26.24 18.41
CA ASN A 550 7.21 25.26 17.30
C ASN A 550 5.97 24.34 17.32
N SER A 551 4.78 24.93 17.39
CA SER A 551 3.51 24.20 17.46
C SER A 551 3.24 23.37 16.22
N ASP A 552 3.74 23.81 15.06
CA ASP A 552 3.65 23.09 13.79
C ASP A 552 4.46 21.79 13.84
N ILE A 553 5.65 21.82 14.46
CA ILE A 553 6.51 20.63 14.67
C ILE A 553 5.89 19.69 15.72
N ALA A 554 5.30 20.23 16.77
CA ALA A 554 4.63 19.44 17.81
C ALA A 554 3.54 18.53 17.23
N ARG A 555 2.79 19.01 16.24
CA ARG A 555 1.73 18.24 15.57
C ARG A 555 2.24 17.07 14.75
N LEU A 556 3.53 17.04 14.40
CA LEU A 556 4.12 16.01 13.54
C LEU A 556 4.45 14.72 14.29
N GLU A 557 4.30 14.72 15.61
CA GLU A 557 4.44 13.49 16.40
C GLU A 557 3.55 12.38 15.82
N SER A 558 4.11 11.18 15.74
CA SER A 558 3.47 9.96 15.22
C SER A 558 3.12 9.96 13.72
N ALA A 559 3.41 11.03 12.96
CA ALA A 559 3.30 11.01 11.50
C ALA A 559 4.30 10.05 10.84
N ARG A 560 3.96 9.58 9.64
CA ARG A 560 4.82 8.76 8.75
C ARG A 560 5.18 9.53 7.48
N LEU A 561 4.22 10.26 6.93
CA LEU A 561 4.42 11.19 5.82
C LEU A 561 4.18 12.61 6.31
N VAL A 562 5.11 13.52 6.03
CA VAL A 562 4.89 14.94 6.25
C VAL A 562 5.11 15.70 4.95
N THR A 563 4.05 16.38 4.51
CA THR A 563 4.07 17.25 3.34
C THR A 563 4.22 18.69 3.77
N SER A 564 4.81 19.51 2.91
CA SER A 564 4.94 20.95 3.15
C SER A 564 4.33 21.75 2.02
N SER A 565 3.71 22.88 2.38
CA SER A 565 3.26 23.88 1.41
C SER A 565 4.43 24.41 0.59
N GLU A 566 4.14 25.00 -0.57
CA GLU A 566 5.19 25.59 -1.40
C GLU A 566 5.87 26.78 -0.65
N PRO A 567 7.20 26.82 -0.57
CA PRO A 567 7.92 27.96 -0.03
C PRO A 567 7.88 29.16 -0.97
N ASN A 568 7.97 30.37 -0.40
CA ASN A 568 8.24 31.57 -1.19
C ASN A 568 9.61 31.48 -1.88
N GLU A 569 9.77 32.17 -3.00
CA GLU A 569 11.06 32.27 -3.69
C GLU A 569 12.12 32.92 -2.77
N GLY A 570 13.35 32.40 -2.84
CA GLY A 570 14.49 32.95 -2.10
C GLY A 570 14.54 32.58 -0.60
N VAL A 571 13.66 31.69 -0.11
CA VAL A 571 13.74 31.25 1.30
C VAL A 571 14.92 30.30 1.53
N ARG A 572 15.47 30.36 2.74
CA ARG A 572 16.63 29.56 3.14
C ARG A 572 16.22 28.47 4.14
N LEU A 573 16.65 27.23 3.89
CA LEU A 573 16.45 26.11 4.82
C LEU A 573 17.28 26.26 6.09
N ASP A 574 16.68 25.90 7.23
CA ASP A 574 17.40 25.71 8.48
C ASP A 574 18.09 24.34 8.46
N GLU A 575 19.35 24.34 8.04
CA GLU A 575 20.18 23.14 7.88
C GLU A 575 20.31 22.34 9.19
N GLY A 576 20.30 23.01 10.35
CA GLY A 576 20.36 22.35 11.66
C GLY A 576 19.07 21.61 11.97
N LEU A 577 17.94 22.29 11.78
CA LEU A 577 16.62 21.71 11.98
C LEU A 577 16.35 20.55 11.01
N VAL A 578 16.69 20.69 9.72
CA VAL A 578 16.55 19.60 8.73
C VAL A 578 17.38 18.38 9.15
N LYS A 579 18.64 18.58 9.59
CA LYS A 579 19.49 17.49 10.10
C LYS A 579 18.85 16.81 11.32
N GLN A 580 18.21 17.57 12.21
CA GLN A 580 17.53 17.04 13.40
C GLN A 580 16.27 16.25 13.03
N LEU A 581 15.42 16.80 12.14
CA LEU A 581 14.15 16.17 11.71
C LEU A 581 14.38 14.89 10.88
N THR A 582 15.46 14.83 10.12
CA THR A 582 15.83 13.65 9.30
C THR A 582 16.77 12.69 10.01
N GLY A 583 17.54 13.15 11.00
CA GLY A 583 18.65 12.42 11.62
C GLY A 583 18.26 11.44 12.73
N GLY A 584 17.05 11.56 13.27
CA GLY A 584 16.56 10.66 14.33
C GLY A 584 16.84 11.08 15.77
N ASP A 585 17.48 12.23 15.92
CA ASP A 585 17.65 12.86 17.22
C ASP A 585 16.29 13.25 17.79
N LYS A 586 16.22 13.39 19.12
CA LYS A 586 15.00 13.91 19.73
C LYS A 586 14.80 15.37 19.32
N VAL A 587 13.55 15.70 19.04
CA VAL A 587 13.10 17.05 18.74
C VAL A 587 12.29 17.55 19.92
N THR A 588 12.70 18.70 20.46
CA THR A 588 11.94 19.42 21.46
C THR A 588 10.86 20.25 20.77
N ALA A 589 9.61 20.05 21.14
CA ALA A 589 8.46 20.74 20.59
C ALA A 589 7.49 21.18 21.67
N ARG A 590 6.60 22.11 21.33
CA ARG A 590 5.65 22.70 22.28
C ARG A 590 4.35 23.09 21.57
N TYR A 591 3.23 22.60 22.07
CA TYR A 591 1.91 23.08 21.65
C TYR A 591 1.68 24.52 22.11
N LEU A 592 0.81 25.27 21.42
CA LEU A 592 0.48 26.63 21.84
C LEU A 592 -0.09 26.61 23.28
N TYR A 593 0.54 27.36 24.19
CA TYR A 593 0.27 27.36 25.64
C TYR A 593 0.49 26.01 26.37
N GLY A 594 1.02 24.98 25.70
CA GLY A 594 1.36 23.68 26.29
C GLY A 594 2.72 23.66 27.01
N LYS A 595 3.06 22.53 27.63
CA LYS A 595 4.43 22.26 28.11
C LYS A 595 5.32 21.78 26.95
N GLU A 596 6.62 21.97 27.09
CA GLU A 596 7.59 21.38 26.17
C GLU A 596 7.62 19.85 26.34
N PHE A 597 7.78 19.14 25.24
CA PHE A 597 7.97 17.70 25.21
C PHE A 597 9.00 17.33 24.14
N GLU A 598 9.53 16.12 24.23
CA GLU A 598 10.48 15.58 23.26
C GLU A 598 9.89 14.36 22.58
N PHE A 599 10.05 14.28 21.26
CA PHE A 599 9.75 13.07 20.50
C PHE A 599 10.85 12.77 19.48
N LYS A 600 10.96 11.52 19.05
CA LYS A 600 11.85 11.14 17.93
C LYS A 600 11.04 11.16 16.63
N PRO A 601 11.50 11.85 15.57
CA PRO A 601 10.85 11.82 14.27
C PRO A 601 10.68 10.38 13.78
N GLN A 602 9.51 10.09 13.22
CA GLN A 602 9.19 8.81 12.57
C GLN A 602 8.65 9.02 11.15
N PHE A 603 8.71 10.25 10.64
CA PHE A 603 8.17 10.66 9.36
C PHE A 603 9.26 10.95 8.33
N LYS A 604 8.85 10.97 7.06
CA LYS A 604 9.64 11.44 5.92
C LYS A 604 9.07 12.77 5.44
N LEU A 605 9.96 13.73 5.18
CA LEU A 605 9.61 15.04 4.68
C LEU A 605 9.54 15.03 3.15
N TRP A 606 8.43 15.54 2.62
CA TRP A 606 8.21 15.75 1.20
C TRP A 606 7.87 17.22 0.94
N LEU A 607 8.77 17.93 0.26
CA LEU A 607 8.63 19.34 -0.10
C LEU A 607 8.33 19.45 -1.59
N ALA A 608 7.13 19.92 -1.93
CA ALA A 608 6.80 20.27 -3.31
C ALA A 608 7.08 21.76 -3.53
N THR A 609 7.88 22.10 -4.56
CA THR A 609 8.24 23.49 -4.84
C THR A 609 8.52 23.74 -6.32
N ASN A 610 8.24 24.95 -6.80
CA ASN A 610 8.69 25.44 -8.09
C ASN A 610 10.06 26.15 -8.00
N HIS A 611 10.47 26.59 -6.81
CA HIS A 611 11.76 27.26 -6.56
C HIS A 611 12.61 26.44 -5.60
N LYS A 612 13.88 26.22 -5.95
CA LYS A 612 14.80 25.47 -5.07
C LYS A 612 15.10 26.31 -3.83
N PRO A 613 15.00 25.76 -2.60
CA PRO A 613 15.38 26.50 -1.41
C PRO A 613 16.86 26.89 -1.41
N ILE A 614 17.23 27.95 -0.70
CA ILE A 614 18.64 28.32 -0.56
C ILE A 614 19.30 27.45 0.50
N ILE A 615 20.45 26.87 0.17
CA ILE A 615 21.32 26.13 1.09
C ILE A 615 22.70 26.77 1.09
N ARG A 616 23.22 27.10 2.28
CA ARG A 616 24.54 27.74 2.40
C ARG A 616 25.60 26.83 2.98
N GLY A 617 25.21 25.65 3.46
CA GLY A 617 26.11 24.60 3.90
C GLY A 617 26.74 23.92 2.70
N THR A 618 28.05 23.85 2.68
CA THR A 618 28.84 23.12 1.67
C THR A 618 29.14 21.69 2.12
N ASP A 619 28.87 21.35 3.38
CA ASP A 619 29.13 20.03 3.96
C ASP A 619 28.21 18.95 3.40
N ASP A 620 28.77 17.75 3.18
CA ASP A 620 28.01 16.58 2.70
C ASP A 620 26.88 16.18 3.65
N GLY A 621 26.93 16.63 4.91
CA GLY A 621 25.93 16.34 5.91
C GLY A 621 24.54 16.84 5.52
N ILE A 622 24.39 18.05 4.97
CA ILE A 622 23.06 18.48 4.49
C ILE A 622 22.75 17.86 3.12
N TRP A 623 23.71 17.85 2.20
CA TRP A 623 23.48 17.45 0.81
C TRP A 623 23.08 15.98 0.64
N ARG A 624 23.64 15.07 1.46
CA ARG A 624 23.23 13.65 1.44
C ARG A 624 21.77 13.41 1.87
N ARG A 625 21.15 14.40 2.53
CA ARG A 625 19.77 14.32 3.04
C ARG A 625 18.77 14.86 2.03
N LEU A 626 19.19 15.52 0.97
CA LEU A 626 18.28 16.24 0.07
C LEU A 626 18.19 15.52 -1.27
N MET A 627 17.10 14.80 -1.47
CA MET A 627 16.82 14.07 -2.71
C MET A 627 15.96 14.91 -3.63
N LEU A 628 16.58 15.56 -4.62
CA LEU A 628 15.87 16.38 -5.61
C LEU A 628 15.29 15.50 -6.71
N ILE A 629 13.96 15.41 -6.75
CA ILE A 629 13.20 14.63 -7.73
C ILE A 629 12.71 15.58 -8.84
N PRO A 630 13.18 15.42 -10.09
CA PRO A 630 12.87 16.34 -11.16
C PRO A 630 11.54 16.00 -11.86
N PHE A 631 10.55 16.88 -11.73
CA PHE A 631 9.28 16.86 -12.47
C PHE A 631 9.39 17.73 -13.72
N LYS A 632 9.93 17.14 -14.80
CA LYS A 632 10.27 17.87 -16.03
C LYS A 632 9.11 18.03 -17.01
N VAL A 633 8.09 17.18 -16.92
CA VAL A 633 6.96 17.19 -17.84
C VAL A 633 6.04 18.35 -17.51
N LYS A 634 5.70 19.17 -18.52
CA LYS A 634 4.68 20.21 -18.39
C LYS A 634 3.43 19.76 -19.14
N ILE A 635 2.32 19.60 -18.42
CA ILE A 635 1.06 19.09 -18.99
C ILE A 635 0.37 20.25 -19.76
N PRO A 636 0.13 20.12 -21.07
CA PRO A 636 -0.58 21.12 -21.88
C PRO A 636 -2.01 21.37 -21.37
N ASP A 637 -2.56 22.59 -21.53
CA ASP A 637 -3.87 22.97 -20.94
C ASP A 637 -5.00 22.05 -21.39
N GLY A 638 -5.01 21.69 -22.68
CA GLY A 638 -6.02 20.80 -23.26
C GLY A 638 -5.88 19.34 -22.85
N GLN A 639 -4.79 18.94 -22.21
CA GLN A 639 -4.54 17.59 -21.72
C GLN A 639 -4.70 17.47 -20.19
N VAL A 640 -5.07 18.56 -19.51
CA VAL A 640 -5.33 18.53 -18.06
C VAL A 640 -6.66 17.84 -17.82
N ASP A 641 -6.60 16.61 -17.32
CA ASP A 641 -7.78 15.90 -16.83
C ASP A 641 -8.22 16.47 -15.47
N LYS A 642 -9.33 17.23 -15.48
CA LYS A 642 -9.91 17.82 -14.27
C LYS A 642 -10.46 16.78 -13.28
N ASN A 643 -10.77 15.58 -13.75
CA ASN A 643 -11.33 14.49 -12.95
C ASN A 643 -10.27 13.48 -12.49
N LEU A 644 -8.99 13.74 -12.78
CA LEU A 644 -7.90 12.81 -12.46
C LEU A 644 -7.87 12.45 -10.97
N LYS A 645 -8.07 13.43 -10.07
CA LYS A 645 -8.10 13.16 -8.62
C LYS A 645 -9.21 12.17 -8.23
N ASP A 646 -10.38 12.26 -8.86
CA ASP A 646 -11.49 11.33 -8.62
C ASP A 646 -11.26 9.95 -9.25
N LYS A 647 -10.51 9.86 -10.35
CA LYS A 647 -10.08 8.58 -10.94
C LYS A 647 -9.08 7.89 -10.01
N LEU A 648 -8.03 8.58 -9.60
CA LEU A 648 -7.02 8.04 -8.68
C LEU A 648 -7.62 7.64 -7.33
N LYS A 649 -8.62 8.41 -6.84
CA LYS A 649 -9.35 8.05 -5.62
C LYS A 649 -10.12 6.73 -5.76
N ARG A 650 -10.63 6.39 -6.95
CA ARG A 650 -11.27 5.08 -7.19
C ARG A 650 -10.28 3.92 -7.12
N GLU A 651 -9.02 4.15 -7.47
CA GLU A 651 -7.93 3.17 -7.37
C GLU A 651 -7.17 3.19 -6.04
N SER A 652 -7.60 4.00 -5.07
CA SER A 652 -6.91 4.22 -3.80
C SER A 652 -6.51 2.94 -3.05
N VAL A 653 -7.32 1.87 -3.14
CA VAL A 653 -7.00 0.55 -2.57
C VAL A 653 -5.83 -0.12 -3.29
N GLY A 654 -5.81 -0.10 -4.63
CA GLY A 654 -4.69 -0.61 -5.44
C GLY A 654 -3.43 0.23 -5.25
N ILE A 655 -3.56 1.55 -5.13
CA ILE A 655 -2.43 2.45 -4.84
C ILE A 655 -1.85 2.15 -3.45
N LEU A 656 -2.67 1.82 -2.44
CA LEU A 656 -2.14 1.37 -1.14
C LEU A 656 -1.35 0.07 -1.28
N ASN A 657 -1.77 -0.87 -2.13
CA ASN A 657 -0.97 -2.05 -2.43
C ASN A 657 0.37 -1.69 -3.08
N TRP A 658 0.35 -0.81 -4.08
CA TRP A 658 1.56 -0.30 -4.74
C TRP A 658 2.53 0.36 -3.74
N ILE A 659 2.03 1.09 -2.74
CA ILE A 659 2.83 1.69 -1.66
C ILE A 659 3.49 0.61 -0.78
N VAL A 660 2.73 -0.43 -0.40
CA VAL A 660 3.24 -1.54 0.43
C VAL A 660 4.29 -2.34 -0.34
N GLU A 661 4.07 -2.61 -1.62
CA GLU A 661 5.07 -3.23 -2.51
C GLU A 661 6.35 -2.40 -2.58
N GLY A 662 6.21 -1.07 -2.68
CA GLY A 662 7.33 -0.13 -2.58
C GLY A 662 8.13 -0.26 -1.29
N CYS A 663 7.44 -0.52 -0.16
CA CYS A 663 8.10 -0.73 1.12
C CYS A 663 8.96 -2.00 1.10
N LEU A 664 8.43 -3.09 0.53
CA LEU A 664 9.13 -4.36 0.39
C LEU A 664 10.29 -4.25 -0.61
N LEU A 665 10.15 -3.47 -1.67
CA LEU A 665 11.24 -3.16 -2.61
C LEU A 665 12.36 -2.38 -1.92
N TRP A 666 12.02 -1.33 -1.17
CA TRP A 666 12.99 -0.57 -0.39
C TRP A 666 13.75 -1.43 0.62
N GLN A 667 13.08 -2.36 1.32
CA GLN A 667 13.76 -3.26 2.27
C GLN A 667 14.74 -4.22 1.59
N ARG A 668 14.43 -4.66 0.36
CA ARG A 668 15.25 -5.60 -0.41
C ARG A 668 16.44 -4.92 -1.09
N GLU A 669 16.20 -3.77 -1.70
CA GLU A 669 17.17 -3.11 -2.58
C GLU A 669 17.87 -1.93 -1.91
N GLY A 670 17.27 -1.35 -0.88
CA GLY A 670 17.59 0.01 -0.42
C GLY A 670 17.01 1.08 -1.33
N LEU A 671 17.18 2.35 -0.94
CA LEU A 671 16.59 3.48 -1.65
C LEU A 671 17.26 3.71 -3.03
N ASN A 672 18.59 3.67 -3.11
CA ASN A 672 19.41 3.74 -4.33
C ASN A 672 18.89 4.72 -5.40
N PRO A 673 19.16 6.04 -5.27
CA PRO A 673 18.65 7.04 -6.20
C PRO A 673 19.20 6.85 -7.63
N PRO A 674 18.35 6.96 -8.67
CA PRO A 674 18.75 6.81 -10.05
C PRO A 674 19.59 8.00 -10.53
N ILE A 675 20.20 7.86 -11.71
CA ILE A 675 21.07 8.91 -12.31
C ILE A 675 20.32 10.24 -12.44
N SER A 676 19.02 10.21 -12.76
CA SER A 676 18.20 11.41 -12.88
C SER A 676 18.12 12.23 -11.58
N VAL A 677 17.99 11.56 -10.43
CA VAL A 677 17.92 12.17 -9.09
C VAL A 677 19.30 12.60 -8.61
N THR A 678 20.31 11.76 -8.77
CA THR A 678 21.68 12.07 -8.34
C THR A 678 22.25 13.25 -9.12
N ARG A 679 22.04 13.29 -10.44
CA ARG A 679 22.44 14.42 -11.30
C ARG A 679 21.70 15.70 -10.92
N ALA A 680 20.39 15.63 -10.71
CA ALA A 680 19.60 16.82 -10.30
C ALA A 680 20.06 17.37 -8.94
N SER A 681 20.33 16.48 -7.98
CA SER A 681 20.79 16.87 -6.64
C SER A 681 22.21 17.44 -6.68
N ARG A 682 23.10 16.89 -7.52
CA ARG A 682 24.45 17.43 -7.75
C ARG A 682 24.40 18.82 -8.40
N GLN A 683 23.60 18.98 -9.45
CA GLN A 683 23.45 20.27 -10.12
C GLN A 683 22.91 21.34 -9.15
N TYR A 684 21.94 20.99 -8.31
CA TYR A 684 21.44 21.88 -7.27
C TYR A 684 22.53 22.27 -6.26
N ARG A 685 23.43 21.36 -5.90
CA ARG A 685 24.60 21.69 -5.07
C ARG A 685 25.55 22.67 -5.74
N GLU A 686 25.83 22.45 -7.02
CA GLU A 686 26.71 23.32 -7.81
C GLU A 686 26.12 24.73 -7.96
N GLU A 687 24.81 24.84 -8.21
CA GLU A 687 24.09 26.12 -8.28
C GLU A 687 24.16 26.92 -6.96
N MET A 688 24.27 26.26 -5.82
CA MET A 688 24.36 26.91 -4.50
C MET A 688 25.81 27.20 -4.06
N ASP A 689 26.82 26.80 -4.86
CA ASP A 689 28.24 27.03 -4.56
C ASP A 689 28.71 28.41 -5.04
N VAL A 690 28.36 29.42 -4.25
CA VAL A 690 28.72 30.83 -4.48
C VAL A 690 30.25 31.04 -4.62
N ILE A 691 31.08 30.18 -4.00
CA ILE A 691 32.55 30.29 -4.11
C ILE A 691 33.03 29.80 -5.48
N SER A 692 32.49 28.68 -5.97
CA SER A 692 32.79 28.22 -7.33
C SER A 692 32.38 29.26 -8.38
N LEU A 693 31.16 29.82 -8.27
CA LEU A 693 30.71 30.92 -9.14
C LEU A 693 31.65 32.13 -9.09
N PHE A 694 32.05 32.56 -7.89
CA PHE A 694 33.00 33.66 -7.73
C PHE A 694 34.37 33.34 -8.39
N VAL A 695 34.88 32.12 -8.21
CA VAL A 695 36.16 31.70 -8.81
C VAL A 695 36.05 31.68 -10.32
N ASP A 696 34.98 31.11 -10.88
CA ASP A 696 34.76 31.04 -12.32
C ASP A 696 34.60 32.43 -12.95
N ASP A 697 33.93 33.36 -12.26
CA ASP A 697 33.71 34.71 -12.75
C ASP A 697 34.94 35.60 -12.62
N CYS A 698 35.56 35.61 -11.44
CA CYS A 698 36.57 36.59 -11.05
C CYS A 698 38.01 36.07 -11.05
N CYS A 699 38.24 34.78 -11.25
CA CYS A 699 39.56 34.17 -11.14
C CYS A 699 39.92 33.27 -12.35
N GLU A 700 41.21 33.08 -12.58
CA GLU A 700 41.78 32.09 -13.47
C GLU A 700 42.44 30.99 -12.61
N VAL A 701 42.22 29.73 -12.98
CA VAL A 701 42.77 28.58 -12.27
C VAL A 701 43.97 28.03 -13.04
N GLY A 702 45.08 27.78 -12.34
CA GLY A 702 46.30 27.24 -12.95
C GLY A 702 47.39 26.95 -11.93
N ASP A 703 48.15 25.87 -12.13
CA ASP A 703 49.08 25.30 -11.14
C ASP A 703 50.18 26.27 -10.66
N SER A 704 50.55 27.23 -11.52
CA SER A 704 51.56 28.26 -11.22
C SER A 704 51.00 29.54 -10.59
N TYR A 705 49.67 29.66 -10.45
CA TYR A 705 49.02 30.87 -10.00
C TYR A 705 48.94 30.98 -8.47
N ARG A 706 48.93 32.22 -7.98
CA ARG A 706 48.68 32.54 -6.58
C ARG A 706 47.95 33.88 -6.45
N ALA A 707 47.04 33.96 -5.49
CA ALA A 707 46.27 35.17 -5.22
C ALA A 707 46.26 35.50 -3.72
N PRO A 708 46.48 36.77 -3.31
CA PRO A 708 46.42 37.16 -1.92
C PRO A 708 45.01 36.97 -1.34
N ALA A 709 44.89 36.30 -0.19
CA ALA A 709 43.60 35.99 0.43
C ALA A 709 42.79 37.25 0.81
N GLY A 710 43.48 38.34 1.16
CA GLY A 710 42.85 39.62 1.49
C GLY A 710 42.22 40.31 0.27
N GLU A 711 42.89 40.25 -0.89
CA GLU A 711 42.39 40.84 -2.14
C GLU A 711 41.24 40.02 -2.72
N LEU A 712 41.37 38.69 -2.70
CA LEU A 712 40.28 37.79 -3.09
C LEU A 712 39.02 38.04 -2.27
N PHE A 713 39.15 38.23 -0.95
CA PHE A 713 37.98 38.53 -0.11
C PHE A 713 37.34 39.89 -0.45
N LYS A 714 38.15 40.94 -0.71
CA LYS A 714 37.62 42.24 -1.14
C LYS A 714 36.90 42.13 -2.49
N LYS A 715 37.51 41.44 -3.45
CA LYS A 715 36.94 41.21 -4.78
C LYS A 715 35.63 40.42 -4.67
N TYR A 716 35.61 39.38 -3.84
CA TYR A 716 34.42 38.61 -3.52
C TYR A 716 33.31 39.47 -2.89
N GLN A 717 33.62 40.35 -1.93
CA GLN A 717 32.62 41.24 -1.34
C GLN A 717 31.99 42.19 -2.37
N SER A 718 32.80 42.73 -3.30
CA SER A 718 32.29 43.53 -4.41
C SER A 718 31.43 42.68 -5.34
N TRP A 719 31.98 41.59 -5.88
CA TRP A 719 31.28 40.70 -6.80
C TRP A 719 29.97 40.18 -6.20
N ALA A 720 29.96 39.79 -4.93
CA ALA A 720 28.74 39.31 -4.27
C ALA A 720 27.69 40.41 -4.15
N LYS A 721 28.11 41.66 -3.86
CA LYS A 721 27.20 42.81 -3.85
C LYS A 721 26.67 43.13 -5.25
N ASP A 722 27.56 43.15 -6.24
CA ASP A 722 27.27 43.54 -7.62
C ASP A 722 26.33 42.52 -8.31
N ASN A 723 26.44 41.23 -7.96
CA ASN A 723 25.59 40.15 -8.48
C ASN A 723 24.40 39.81 -7.57
N SER A 724 24.16 40.58 -6.50
CA SER A 724 23.12 40.29 -5.49
C SER A 724 23.23 38.90 -4.84
N GLU A 725 24.45 38.38 -4.77
CA GLU A 725 24.80 37.10 -4.20
C GLU A 725 25.05 37.18 -2.67
N TYR A 726 25.05 36.03 -2.01
CA TYR A 726 25.28 35.99 -0.56
C TYR A 726 26.70 36.45 -0.20
N SER A 727 26.83 37.56 0.54
CA SER A 727 28.10 38.05 1.08
C SER A 727 28.49 37.33 2.38
N MET A 728 29.51 36.46 2.30
CA MET A 728 30.07 35.74 3.45
C MET A 728 30.95 36.61 4.36
N SER A 729 31.04 36.23 5.64
CA SER A 729 32.07 36.80 6.52
C SER A 729 33.47 36.35 6.09
N LYS A 730 34.50 37.13 6.44
CA LYS A 730 35.90 36.81 6.11
C LYS A 730 36.33 35.42 6.61
N GLN A 731 35.88 35.05 7.82
CA GLN A 731 36.15 33.74 8.41
C GLN A 731 35.49 32.61 7.61
N LYS A 732 34.20 32.78 7.22
CA LYS A 732 33.49 31.78 6.41
C LYS A 732 34.13 31.66 5.03
N PHE A 733 34.32 32.77 4.31
CA PHE A 733 34.98 32.79 3.02
C PHE A 733 36.35 32.09 3.04
N SER A 734 37.17 32.38 4.05
CA SER A 734 38.48 31.74 4.16
C SER A 734 38.40 30.24 4.43
N ARG A 735 37.40 29.78 5.20
CA ARG A 735 37.16 28.36 5.44
C ARG A 735 36.73 27.63 4.16
N GLU A 736 35.78 28.19 3.41
CA GLU A 736 35.30 27.59 2.16
C GLU A 736 36.41 27.55 1.08
N MET A 737 37.17 28.63 0.91
CA MET A 737 38.30 28.67 -0.04
C MET A 737 39.39 27.64 0.28
N LYS A 738 39.68 27.41 1.57
CA LYS A 738 40.65 26.39 2.02
C LYS A 738 40.22 24.95 1.75
N GLN A 739 38.92 24.69 1.57
CA GLN A 739 38.44 23.36 1.17
C GLN A 739 38.73 23.07 -0.30
N LYS A 740 38.91 24.11 -1.12
CA LYS A 740 39.11 24.01 -2.58
C LYS A 740 40.55 24.27 -3.02
N PHE A 741 41.29 25.11 -2.27
CA PHE A 741 42.63 25.57 -2.65
C PHE A 741 43.60 25.52 -1.48
N GLU A 742 44.83 25.06 -1.75
CA GLU A 742 45.91 25.09 -0.77
C GLU A 742 46.29 26.52 -0.39
N THR A 743 46.70 26.71 0.86
CA THR A 743 47.19 28.01 1.34
C THR A 743 48.67 27.99 1.68
N LYS A 744 49.43 29.00 1.24
CA LYS A 744 50.80 29.26 1.68
C LYS A 744 50.91 30.62 2.37
N LYS A 745 51.79 30.71 3.37
CA LYS A 745 52.07 31.95 4.11
C LYS A 745 53.45 32.49 3.70
N SER A 746 53.47 33.70 3.16
CA SER A 746 54.70 34.41 2.78
C SER A 746 54.48 35.92 2.97
N GLY A 747 54.65 36.42 4.20
CA GLY A 747 54.22 37.76 4.61
C GLY A 747 52.70 37.88 4.80
N SER A 748 51.94 37.56 3.76
CA SER A 748 50.47 37.41 3.78
C SER A 748 50.05 35.97 3.41
N ILE A 749 48.77 35.65 3.59
CA ILE A 749 48.21 34.34 3.20
C ILE A 749 47.81 34.39 1.73
N PHE A 750 48.26 33.41 0.95
CA PHE A 750 47.93 33.22 -0.46
C PHE A 750 47.16 31.92 -0.64
N TYR A 751 46.21 31.91 -1.59
CA TYR A 751 45.69 30.67 -2.16
C TYR A 751 46.50 30.32 -3.41
N ILE A 752 46.90 29.05 -3.53
CA ILE A 752 47.67 28.51 -4.66
C ILE A 752 46.71 27.92 -5.69
N GLY A 753 47.05 28.00 -6.97
CA GLY A 753 46.23 27.51 -8.07
C GLY A 753 45.28 28.56 -8.65
N LEU A 754 45.37 29.82 -8.21
CA LEU A 754 44.40 30.88 -8.50
C LEU A 754 45.05 32.22 -8.79
N LYS A 755 44.58 32.95 -9.80
CA LYS A 755 44.88 34.37 -10.06
C LYS A 755 43.57 35.14 -10.22
N ILE A 756 43.49 36.39 -9.76
CA ILE A 756 42.33 37.25 -10.04
C ILE A 756 42.38 37.68 -11.51
N LYS A 757 41.27 37.57 -12.25
CA LYS A 757 41.16 38.04 -13.63
C LYS A 757 41.42 39.55 -13.69
N ASP A 758 42.23 39.94 -14.65
CA ASP A 758 42.44 41.36 -14.96
C ASP A 758 41.17 41.91 -15.63
N ASP A 759 40.55 42.97 -15.10
CA ASP A 759 39.39 43.61 -15.75
C ASP A 759 39.87 44.37 -16.99
N PRO A 760 39.47 43.97 -18.22
CA PRO A 760 39.95 44.61 -19.45
C PRO A 760 39.64 46.11 -19.50
N ARG A 761 38.61 46.57 -18.78
CA ARG A 761 38.21 47.99 -18.72
C ARG A 761 39.10 48.84 -17.82
N LEU A 762 40.00 48.24 -17.05
CA LEU A 762 41.01 48.92 -16.23
C LEU A 762 42.42 48.84 -16.84
N GLY A 763 42.55 48.25 -18.04
CA GLY A 763 43.83 48.10 -18.76
C GLY A 763 44.49 49.41 -19.21
N TRP A 764 43.83 50.56 -19.03
CA TRP A 764 44.37 51.90 -19.33
C TRP A 764 44.94 52.62 -18.09
N ILE A 765 44.84 52.02 -16.89
CA ILE A 765 45.46 52.55 -15.64
C ILE A 765 46.78 51.80 -15.36
N LYS A 766 47.54 51.44 -16.40
CA LYS A 766 48.92 50.97 -16.24
C LYS A 766 49.91 52.08 -16.54
#